data_AF-A0A8X8BU27-F1
#
_entry.id   AF-A0A8X8BU27-F1
#
_cell.length_a   1.000
_cell.length_b   1.000
_cell.length_c   1.000
_cell.angle_alpha   90.00
_cell.angle_beta   90.00
_cell.angle_gamma   90.00
#
_symmetry.space_group_name_H-M   'P 1'
#
loop_
_entity.id
_entity.type
_entity.pdbx_description
1 polymer ?
#
loop_
_entity_poly.entity_id
_entity_poly.type
_entity_poly.pdbx_seq_one_letter_code
_entity_poly.pdbx_strand_id
1 'polypeptide(L)'
;MGEMTVSTIRDTVLALLHKVFNCRVVDCKLALGYCTLLSKKDVFEKLWDVINNTWQNYNKILAVAAVGCHLSHLYKEEDQSNKFEAVVIDAEWGIRLGKLGISFQSVFRQHPAKKRDLIPELVKNQNVRSEQILQYCRTYDLDSDSALVLYLETLLLQGMNHENVNRGNTLESSEILSHSKLLERAFEIIPRLKSTRNLVLSLNAAIHKLSPYNYETIEVIIQVMQMAEDNTGNMNLEQALGLLQHLKSYKRISPPVDAEHMYILEHSLEVSTYSQTRLPFHLILFQTSHCFWKIISVEISEDTFPTLLLISKLMKVCLDKLYMCAVNHVFKKHLMPKSIKQSKERNCPVLTKDLDKTIQTIKGYLLSISSPEWAAATSHTIAQELPNGPDKTTALKFCLHLAEKWIAASTPEDKTRPKAELFLEKIKAQYQRSATENVLIAFKLNTPEYLKLTASPAKLIVSLYEHSSIEKRIKNPTDKDYPDIHAAAKEIAQMNNVDLSKIRDVLLEKWLCRSTPLVTDENKAQEFLSDMQEDPELMRVIFLLQTYSMDHSARMLYAIATAEMSPISSSSVRLAFSHKSRALFCLLQIADEDTVVMLVKTPIEKVKYYLKCCIYLAEFEALNIPYTVESFHSSLKEGMIKGLWKNHSHEPRAVRLVTELCLEYQVYDSQLWNGILQKLLSFNMNSYIKKVLVAITAVHSLWQIPSFHRAWRSVILTPFLSASDPTNPKHMQMYCDTFVLLLKCPILAELDMIAVAKHFAQLDLLGFTLGSLLLIPISEKREQQIQAFLSSCNIVNVLNDVDQCMNAREVGIFADKIKDLVLEFIYKNELFEKVLNPKVFLLLKQSIIKSDHMKDLVTYLVNNNCSEDAASIIIDYYRYRGKPLLSTLTTQDILKEFNGDSTPNGLA
;
A
#
# COMPACT_ATOMS: atom_id res chain seq x y z
N MET A 1 -90.15 -91.59 14.36
CA MET A 1 -90.72 -90.32 14.85
C MET A 1 -91.41 -89.64 13.68
N GLY A 2 -92.62 -89.09 13.87
CA GLY A 2 -93.40 -88.48 12.79
C GLY A 2 -92.76 -87.19 12.28
N GLU A 3 -92.94 -86.87 11.00
CA GLU A 3 -92.37 -85.67 10.36
C GLU A 3 -92.71 -84.36 11.11
N MET A 4 -93.89 -84.27 11.74
CA MET A 4 -94.28 -83.12 12.58
C MET A 4 -93.48 -82.99 13.89
N THR A 5 -93.02 -84.09 14.49
CA THR A 5 -92.20 -84.05 15.72
C THR A 5 -90.76 -83.66 15.40
N VAL A 6 -90.24 -84.09 14.26
CA VAL A 6 -88.92 -83.70 13.78
C VAL A 6 -88.88 -82.21 13.40
N SER A 7 -89.92 -81.68 12.76
CA SER A 7 -89.99 -80.25 12.42
C SER A 7 -90.09 -79.34 13.65
N THR A 8 -90.90 -79.68 14.64
CA THR A 8 -91.03 -78.91 15.89
C THR A 8 -89.75 -78.93 16.73
N ILE A 9 -89.06 -80.07 16.83
CA ILE A 9 -87.74 -80.15 17.49
C ILE A 9 -86.73 -79.28 16.74
N ARG A 10 -86.68 -79.37 15.40
CA ARG A 10 -85.80 -78.56 14.56
C ARG A 10 -86.03 -77.06 14.78
N ASP A 11 -87.27 -76.59 14.74
CA ASP A 11 -87.60 -75.17 14.87
C ASP A 11 -87.30 -74.63 16.29
N THR A 12 -87.51 -75.47 17.32
CA THR A 12 -87.16 -75.14 18.71
C THR A 12 -85.64 -75.06 18.91
N VAL A 13 -84.89 -76.02 18.37
CA VAL A 13 -83.43 -76.05 18.43
C VAL A 13 -82.82 -74.86 17.68
N LEU A 14 -83.38 -74.50 16.52
CA LEU A 14 -82.95 -73.30 15.77
C LEU A 14 -83.22 -72.00 16.55
N ALA A 15 -84.36 -71.88 17.24
CA ALA A 15 -84.66 -70.73 18.09
C ALA A 15 -83.72 -70.65 19.31
N LEU A 16 -83.35 -71.80 19.90
CA LEU A 16 -82.39 -71.87 21.00
C LEU A 16 -80.97 -71.54 20.53
N LEU A 17 -80.50 -72.08 19.40
CA LEU A 17 -79.20 -71.73 18.80
C LEU A 17 -79.11 -70.24 18.49
N HIS A 18 -80.17 -69.64 17.95
CA HIS A 18 -80.22 -68.20 17.72
C HIS A 18 -80.07 -67.39 19.03
N LYS A 19 -80.67 -67.86 20.13
CA LYS A 19 -80.48 -67.25 21.46
C LYS A 19 -79.04 -67.43 21.97
N VAL A 20 -78.48 -68.65 21.90
CA VAL A 20 -77.11 -68.95 22.37
C VAL A 20 -76.06 -68.15 21.61
N PHE A 21 -76.18 -68.03 20.29
CA PHE A 21 -75.24 -67.23 19.50
C PHE A 21 -75.41 -65.73 19.73
N ASN A 22 -76.59 -65.24 20.14
CA ASN A 22 -76.81 -63.84 20.46
C ASN A 22 -76.50 -63.46 21.92
N CYS A 23 -76.06 -64.40 22.75
CA CYS A 23 -75.56 -64.10 24.08
C CYS A 23 -74.23 -63.33 24.03
N ARG A 24 -73.97 -62.53 25.08
CA ARG A 24 -72.72 -61.77 25.24
C ARG A 24 -71.49 -62.68 25.29
N VAL A 25 -71.65 -63.86 25.88
CA VAL A 25 -70.69 -64.96 25.86
C VAL A 25 -71.41 -66.15 25.25
N VAL A 26 -70.88 -66.66 24.15
CA VAL A 26 -71.44 -67.84 23.47
C VAL A 26 -70.97 -69.08 24.21
N ASP A 27 -71.90 -69.89 24.72
CA ASP A 27 -71.57 -71.20 25.30
C ASP A 27 -71.34 -72.20 24.17
N CYS A 28 -70.06 -72.44 23.84
CA CYS A 28 -69.67 -73.34 22.76
C CYS A 28 -70.08 -74.80 23.00
N LYS A 29 -70.14 -75.26 24.26
CA LYS A 29 -70.51 -76.65 24.57
C LYS A 29 -72.00 -76.86 24.37
N LEU A 30 -72.81 -75.90 24.82
CA LEU A 30 -74.25 -75.91 24.64
C LEU A 30 -74.64 -75.73 23.16
N ALA A 31 -73.97 -74.81 22.46
CA ALA A 31 -74.17 -74.60 21.02
C ALA A 31 -73.82 -75.86 20.22
N LEU A 32 -72.69 -76.52 20.52
CA LEU A 32 -72.30 -77.76 19.88
C LEU A 32 -73.32 -78.88 20.12
N GLY A 33 -73.81 -79.02 21.35
CA GLY A 33 -74.88 -79.97 21.69
C GLY A 33 -76.14 -79.76 20.84
N TYR A 34 -76.62 -78.52 20.74
CA TYR A 34 -77.78 -78.20 19.90
C TYR A 34 -77.53 -78.39 18.40
N CYS A 35 -76.32 -78.11 17.92
CA CYS A 35 -75.96 -78.34 16.52
C CYS A 35 -75.95 -79.83 16.12
N THR A 36 -75.71 -80.77 17.05
CA THR A 36 -75.79 -82.22 16.74
C THR A 36 -77.20 -82.73 16.51
N LEU A 37 -78.24 -81.97 16.91
CA LEU A 37 -79.65 -82.33 16.77
C LEU A 37 -80.25 -81.93 15.40
N LEU A 38 -79.49 -81.21 14.57
CA LEU A 38 -79.91 -80.67 13.28
C LEU A 38 -79.22 -81.42 12.12
N SER A 39 -79.74 -81.27 10.89
CA SER A 39 -79.11 -81.86 9.71
C SER A 39 -77.79 -81.14 9.38
N LYS A 40 -76.82 -81.87 8.80
CA LYS A 40 -75.49 -81.32 8.49
C LYS A 40 -75.55 -80.03 7.65
N LYS A 41 -76.43 -79.98 6.64
CA LYS A 41 -76.58 -78.81 5.77
C LYS A 41 -77.12 -77.59 6.54
N ASP A 42 -78.19 -77.79 7.31
CA ASP A 42 -78.83 -76.71 8.07
C ASP A 42 -77.89 -76.11 9.13
N VAL A 43 -77.05 -76.94 9.74
CA VAL A 43 -76.09 -76.51 10.77
C VAL A 43 -75.01 -75.63 10.18
N PHE A 44 -74.36 -76.08 9.11
CA PHE A 44 -73.28 -75.31 8.49
C PHE A 44 -73.80 -74.03 7.84
N GLU A 45 -74.95 -74.05 7.15
CA GLU A 45 -75.60 -72.84 6.64
C GLU A 45 -75.88 -71.86 7.78
N LYS A 46 -76.41 -72.32 8.91
CA LYS A 46 -76.72 -71.43 10.04
C LYS A 46 -75.47 -70.86 10.71
N LEU A 47 -74.41 -71.65 10.86
CA LEU A 47 -73.14 -71.18 11.40
C LEU A 47 -72.52 -70.11 10.50
N TRP A 48 -72.52 -70.33 9.18
CA TRP A 48 -72.05 -69.35 8.20
C TRP A 48 -72.92 -68.08 8.16
N ASP A 49 -74.24 -68.21 8.28
CA ASP A 49 -75.15 -67.06 8.41
C ASP A 49 -74.84 -66.20 9.64
N VAL A 50 -74.61 -66.82 10.80
CA VAL A 50 -74.25 -66.07 12.01
C VAL A 50 -72.91 -65.38 11.80
N ILE A 51 -71.92 -66.09 11.25
CA ILE A 51 -70.58 -65.61 10.94
C ILE A 51 -70.57 -64.46 9.91
N ASN A 52 -71.47 -64.45 8.93
CA ASN A 52 -71.60 -63.40 7.92
C ASN A 52 -72.37 -62.17 8.44
N ASN A 53 -73.34 -62.37 9.32
CA ASN A 53 -74.11 -61.29 9.93
C ASN A 53 -73.41 -60.64 11.13
N THR A 54 -72.44 -61.31 11.73
CA THR A 54 -71.56 -60.72 12.75
C THR A 54 -70.43 -59.93 12.10
N TRP A 55 -70.57 -58.61 12.08
CA TRP A 55 -69.66 -57.70 11.38
C TRP A 55 -68.23 -57.67 11.98
N GLN A 56 -68.07 -57.10 13.19
CA GLN A 56 -66.76 -56.83 13.81
C GLN A 56 -66.59 -57.49 15.19
N ASN A 57 -67.57 -58.28 15.65
CA ASN A 57 -67.46 -58.96 16.93
C ASN A 57 -66.64 -60.25 16.78
N TYR A 58 -65.32 -60.10 16.70
CA TYR A 58 -64.39 -61.22 16.52
C TYR A 58 -64.49 -62.27 17.64
N ASN A 59 -64.85 -61.89 18.88
CA ASN A 59 -65.07 -62.85 19.97
C ASN A 59 -66.25 -63.78 19.69
N LYS A 60 -67.35 -63.23 19.14
CA LYS A 60 -68.52 -64.02 18.75
C LYS A 60 -68.23 -64.87 17.52
N ILE A 61 -67.55 -64.32 16.51
CA ILE A 61 -67.11 -65.06 15.32
C ILE A 61 -66.22 -66.24 15.72
N LEU A 62 -65.24 -66.01 16.61
CA LEU A 62 -64.32 -67.04 17.09
C LEU A 62 -65.08 -68.19 17.76
N ALA A 63 -66.04 -67.87 18.65
CA ALA A 63 -66.83 -68.88 19.34
C ALA A 63 -67.70 -69.71 18.37
N VAL A 64 -68.34 -69.06 17.39
CA VAL A 64 -69.19 -69.75 16.39
C VAL A 64 -68.33 -70.58 15.43
N ALA A 65 -67.18 -70.07 14.99
CA ALA A 65 -66.27 -70.77 14.11
C ALA A 65 -65.59 -71.96 14.82
N ALA A 66 -65.28 -71.84 16.11
CA ALA A 66 -64.78 -72.95 16.93
C ALA A 66 -65.81 -74.08 17.04
N VAL A 67 -67.10 -73.76 17.24
CA VAL A 67 -68.19 -74.76 17.19
C VAL A 67 -68.26 -75.42 15.81
N GLY A 68 -68.14 -74.64 14.73
CA GLY A 68 -68.06 -75.15 13.36
C GLY A 68 -66.90 -76.12 13.13
N CYS A 69 -65.70 -75.80 13.60
CA CYS A 69 -64.52 -76.68 13.49
C CYS A 69 -64.72 -78.01 14.25
N HIS A 70 -65.20 -77.95 15.50
CA HIS A 70 -65.47 -79.18 16.27
C HIS A 70 -66.55 -80.06 15.61
N LEU A 71 -67.58 -79.45 15.00
CA LEU A 71 -68.60 -80.17 14.25
C LEU A 71 -68.07 -80.76 12.94
N SER A 72 -67.22 -80.04 12.22
CA SER A 72 -66.55 -80.55 11.02
C SER A 72 -65.65 -81.74 11.33
N HIS A 73 -64.92 -81.71 12.46
CA HIS A 73 -64.14 -82.86 12.94
C HIS A 73 -65.04 -84.05 13.31
N LEU A 74 -66.15 -83.79 14.01
CA LEU A 74 -67.11 -84.83 14.41
C LEU A 74 -67.80 -85.49 13.20
N TYR A 75 -68.02 -84.73 12.12
CA TYR A 75 -68.63 -85.21 10.88
C TYR A 75 -67.63 -85.68 9.82
N LYS A 76 -66.31 -85.59 10.09
CA LYS A 76 -65.22 -85.90 9.16
C LYS A 76 -65.27 -85.14 7.83
N GLU A 77 -65.64 -83.86 7.86
CA GLU A 77 -65.64 -82.97 6.69
C GLU A 77 -64.41 -82.06 6.69
N GLU A 78 -63.33 -82.50 6.05
CA GLU A 78 -62.05 -81.78 6.01
C GLU A 78 -62.17 -80.40 5.34
N ASP A 79 -62.93 -80.29 4.25
CA ASP A 79 -63.13 -79.02 3.53
C ASP A 79 -63.81 -77.94 4.37
N GLN A 80 -64.80 -78.31 5.20
CA GLN A 80 -65.45 -77.38 6.11
C GLN A 80 -64.56 -77.07 7.32
N SER A 81 -63.82 -78.08 7.82
CA SER A 81 -62.86 -77.89 8.90
C SER A 81 -61.83 -76.83 8.55
N ASN A 82 -61.21 -76.93 7.38
CA ASN A 82 -60.20 -75.98 6.90
C ASN A 82 -60.77 -74.55 6.78
N LYS A 83 -62.03 -74.40 6.33
CA LYS A 83 -62.69 -73.10 6.23
C LYS A 83 -62.99 -72.49 7.60
N PHE A 84 -63.47 -73.29 8.56
CA PHE A 84 -63.72 -72.80 9.92
C PHE A 84 -62.42 -72.50 10.67
N GLU A 85 -61.38 -73.33 10.51
CA GLU A 85 -60.05 -73.09 11.08
C GLU A 85 -59.42 -71.79 10.55
N ALA A 86 -59.55 -71.51 9.25
CA ALA A 86 -59.12 -70.23 8.69
C ALA A 86 -59.86 -69.03 9.31
N VAL A 87 -61.16 -69.15 9.59
CA VAL A 87 -61.95 -68.11 10.25
C VAL A 87 -61.58 -67.95 11.73
N VAL A 88 -61.27 -69.05 12.43
CA VAL A 88 -60.76 -69.03 13.81
C VAL A 88 -59.45 -68.24 13.88
N ILE A 89 -58.48 -68.56 13.02
CA ILE A 89 -57.19 -67.86 12.95
C ILE A 89 -57.38 -66.36 12.67
N ASP A 90 -58.23 -66.02 11.71
CA ASP A 90 -58.53 -64.62 11.36
C ASP A 90 -59.26 -63.87 12.48
N ALA A 91 -60.15 -64.53 13.21
CA ALA A 91 -60.83 -63.93 14.36
C ALA A 91 -59.88 -63.72 15.54
N GLU A 92 -58.94 -64.65 15.79
CA GLU A 92 -57.90 -64.47 16.80
C GLU A 92 -56.99 -63.27 16.49
N TRP A 93 -56.56 -63.13 15.24
CA TRP A 93 -55.78 -61.96 14.82
C TRP A 93 -56.60 -60.68 14.87
N GLY A 94 -57.88 -60.70 14.49
CA GLY A 94 -58.79 -59.57 14.67
C GLY A 94 -58.90 -59.11 16.13
N ILE A 95 -58.92 -60.03 17.10
CA ILE A 95 -58.92 -59.71 18.54
C ILE A 95 -57.56 -59.15 18.98
N ARG A 96 -56.45 -59.79 18.58
CA ARG A 96 -55.09 -59.37 18.97
C ARG A 96 -54.75 -57.99 18.42
N LEU A 97 -55.08 -57.72 17.16
CA LEU A 97 -54.85 -56.42 16.51
C LEU A 97 -55.82 -55.35 16.98
N GLY A 98 -57.08 -55.71 17.25
CA GLY A 98 -58.04 -54.80 17.85
C GLY A 98 -57.60 -54.26 19.22
N LYS A 99 -56.92 -55.08 20.04
CA LYS A 99 -56.30 -54.64 21.31
C LYS A 99 -55.18 -53.61 21.11
N LEU A 100 -54.55 -53.60 19.95
CA LEU A 100 -53.50 -52.65 19.57
C LEU A 100 -54.05 -51.44 18.79
N GLY A 101 -55.37 -51.37 18.58
CA GLY A 101 -56.02 -50.30 17.81
C GLY A 101 -55.88 -50.43 16.29
N ILE A 102 -55.47 -51.59 15.77
CA ILE A 102 -55.29 -51.84 14.33
C ILE A 102 -56.52 -52.57 13.79
N SER A 103 -57.11 -52.06 12.71
CA SER A 103 -58.31 -52.63 12.10
C SER A 103 -57.96 -53.82 11.21
N PHE A 104 -58.43 -55.02 11.56
CA PHE A 104 -58.28 -56.21 10.72
C PHE A 104 -59.36 -56.35 9.64
N GLN A 105 -60.30 -55.41 9.57
CA GLN A 105 -61.52 -55.55 8.77
C GLN A 105 -61.27 -55.68 7.27
N SER A 106 -60.32 -54.91 6.72
CA SER A 106 -60.02 -54.89 5.29
C SER A 106 -59.49 -56.21 4.75
N VAL A 107 -58.97 -57.06 5.64
CA VAL A 107 -58.24 -58.28 5.30
C VAL A 107 -58.92 -59.55 5.86
N PHE A 108 -59.92 -59.38 6.71
CA PHE A 108 -60.65 -60.48 7.32
C PHE A 108 -61.26 -61.44 6.27
N ARG A 109 -60.96 -62.74 6.37
CA ARG A 109 -61.36 -63.81 5.43
C ARG A 109 -60.90 -63.60 3.97
N GLN A 110 -59.91 -62.74 3.74
CA GLN A 110 -59.30 -62.56 2.43
C GLN A 110 -58.13 -63.54 2.22
N HIS A 111 -57.69 -63.67 0.96
CA HIS A 111 -56.53 -64.48 0.59
C HIS A 111 -55.25 -63.99 1.29
N PRO A 112 -54.31 -64.88 1.69
CA PRO A 112 -53.05 -64.51 2.36
C PRO A 112 -52.26 -63.38 1.69
N ALA A 113 -52.29 -63.29 0.36
CA ALA A 113 -51.65 -62.20 -0.38
C ALA A 113 -52.14 -60.79 0.03
N LYS A 114 -53.43 -60.62 0.34
CA LYS A 114 -53.98 -59.35 0.85
C LYS A 114 -53.65 -59.11 2.33
N LYS A 115 -53.24 -60.15 3.07
CA LYS A 115 -52.76 -60.03 4.46
C LYS A 115 -51.42 -59.31 4.57
N ARG A 116 -50.69 -59.24 3.46
CA ARG A 116 -49.51 -58.38 3.33
C ARG A 116 -49.83 -56.89 3.50
N ASP A 117 -51.02 -56.43 3.09
CA ASP A 117 -51.38 -55.01 3.08
C ASP A 117 -51.52 -54.43 4.50
N LEU A 118 -51.65 -55.28 5.52
CA LEU A 118 -51.66 -54.91 6.93
C LEU A 118 -50.26 -54.73 7.53
N ILE A 119 -49.20 -55.25 6.90
CA ILE A 119 -47.83 -55.14 7.42
C ILE A 119 -47.43 -53.67 7.62
N PRO A 120 -47.67 -52.72 6.70
CA PRO A 120 -47.39 -51.31 6.92
C PRO A 120 -48.11 -50.71 8.14
N GLU A 121 -49.34 -51.13 8.45
CA GLU A 121 -50.09 -50.66 9.62
C GLU A 121 -49.58 -51.28 10.93
N LEU A 122 -49.23 -52.57 10.90
CA LEU A 122 -48.59 -53.29 12.02
C LEU A 122 -47.27 -52.63 12.40
N VAL A 123 -46.48 -52.33 11.38
CA VAL A 123 -45.15 -51.78 11.50
C VAL A 123 -45.17 -50.33 12.01
N LYS A 124 -46.19 -49.53 11.65
CA LYS A 124 -46.32 -48.14 12.11
C LYS A 124 -46.67 -48.01 13.60
N ASN A 125 -47.15 -49.06 14.26
CA ASN A 125 -47.64 -49.01 15.63
C ASN A 125 -46.51 -49.27 16.64
N GLN A 126 -46.26 -48.29 17.52
CA GLN A 126 -45.17 -48.30 18.49
C GLN A 126 -45.24 -49.45 19.53
N ASN A 127 -46.43 -50.01 19.74
CA ASN A 127 -46.68 -51.07 20.72
C ASN A 127 -46.46 -52.48 20.16
N VAL A 128 -46.23 -52.62 18.85
CA VAL A 128 -45.99 -53.91 18.19
C VAL A 128 -44.52 -54.30 18.35
N ARG A 129 -44.26 -55.49 18.91
CA ARG A 129 -42.92 -56.07 19.03
C ARG A 129 -42.54 -56.90 17.80
N SER A 130 -41.22 -57.07 17.57
CA SER A 130 -40.70 -57.87 16.46
C SER A 130 -41.20 -59.33 16.49
N GLU A 131 -41.44 -59.90 17.67
CA GLU A 131 -42.01 -61.24 17.83
C GLU A 131 -43.44 -61.35 17.29
N GLN A 132 -44.25 -60.29 17.41
CA GLN A 132 -45.64 -60.29 16.95
C GLN A 132 -45.73 -60.19 15.43
N ILE A 133 -44.80 -59.46 14.80
CA ILE A 133 -44.67 -59.39 13.33
C ILE A 133 -44.24 -60.75 12.79
N LEU A 134 -43.25 -61.38 13.43
CA LEU A 134 -42.81 -62.73 13.06
C LEU A 134 -43.93 -63.76 13.21
N GLN A 135 -44.72 -63.69 14.29
CA GLN A 135 -45.86 -64.58 14.49
C GLN A 135 -46.93 -64.36 13.41
N TYR A 136 -47.18 -63.11 13.01
CA TYR A 136 -48.11 -62.78 11.93
C TYR A 136 -47.64 -63.34 10.58
N CYS A 137 -46.36 -63.12 10.23
CA CYS A 137 -45.77 -63.64 9.00
C CYS A 137 -45.79 -65.18 8.96
N ARG A 138 -45.48 -65.86 10.08
CA ARG A 138 -45.56 -67.33 10.17
C ARG A 138 -46.98 -67.87 10.03
N THR A 139 -47.99 -67.14 10.53
CA THR A 139 -49.39 -67.60 10.50
C THR A 139 -49.97 -67.59 9.09
N TYR A 140 -49.50 -66.68 8.23
CA TYR A 140 -50.03 -66.46 6.88
C TYR A 140 -49.03 -66.74 5.76
N ASP A 141 -47.89 -67.37 6.08
CA ASP A 141 -46.80 -67.70 5.16
C ASP A 141 -46.30 -66.47 4.36
N LEU A 142 -46.08 -65.36 5.08
CA LEU A 142 -45.55 -64.12 4.52
C LEU A 142 -44.04 -64.04 4.73
N ASP A 143 -43.36 -63.30 3.85
CA ASP A 143 -41.92 -63.09 3.95
C ASP A 143 -41.56 -62.29 5.22
N SER A 144 -40.90 -62.97 6.16
CA SER A 144 -40.46 -62.40 7.44
C SER A 144 -39.41 -61.33 7.27
N ASP A 145 -38.54 -61.48 6.26
CA ASP A 145 -37.38 -60.60 6.10
C ASP A 145 -37.82 -59.25 5.54
N SER A 146 -38.68 -59.21 4.52
CA SER A 146 -39.23 -57.94 4.03
C SER A 146 -40.08 -57.23 5.09
N ALA A 147 -40.81 -57.96 5.94
CA ALA A 147 -41.56 -57.37 7.04
C ALA A 147 -40.65 -56.77 8.13
N LEU A 148 -39.58 -57.46 8.50
CA LEU A 148 -38.60 -56.98 9.47
C LEU A 148 -37.74 -55.82 8.94
N VAL A 149 -37.40 -55.84 7.65
CA VAL A 149 -36.71 -54.73 6.98
C VAL A 149 -37.60 -53.49 6.95
N LEU A 150 -38.87 -53.64 6.56
CA LEU A 150 -39.84 -52.54 6.61
C LEU A 150 -40.06 -52.02 8.05
N TYR A 151 -40.04 -52.92 9.04
CA TYR A 151 -40.10 -52.55 10.45
C TYR A 151 -38.89 -51.76 10.91
N LEU A 152 -37.68 -52.18 10.56
CA LEU A 152 -36.46 -51.44 10.88
C LEU A 152 -36.41 -50.09 10.17
N GLU A 153 -36.76 -50.03 8.88
CA GLU A 153 -36.83 -48.78 8.13
C GLU A 153 -37.80 -47.80 8.78
N THR A 154 -39.05 -48.23 9.01
CA THR A 154 -40.05 -47.36 9.61
C THR A 154 -39.74 -47.01 11.06
N LEU A 155 -39.12 -47.87 11.88
CA LEU A 155 -38.68 -47.50 13.22
C LEU A 155 -37.62 -46.39 13.19
N LEU A 156 -36.64 -46.51 12.29
CA LEU A 156 -35.56 -45.53 12.12
C LEU A 156 -36.07 -44.23 11.47
N LEU A 157 -37.04 -44.33 10.55
CA LEU A 157 -37.65 -43.20 9.86
C LEU A 157 -38.76 -42.52 10.69
N GLN A 158 -39.50 -43.23 11.55
CA GLN A 158 -40.51 -42.62 12.44
C GLN A 158 -39.86 -41.86 13.59
N GLY A 159 -38.64 -42.23 13.98
CA GLY A 159 -37.78 -41.38 14.81
C GLY A 159 -37.52 -39.99 14.20
N MET A 160 -37.69 -39.82 12.88
CA MET A 160 -37.46 -38.53 12.18
C MET A 160 -38.54 -37.47 12.46
N ASN A 161 -39.79 -37.84 12.77
CA ASN A 161 -40.92 -36.90 12.71
C ASN A 161 -41.22 -36.16 14.02
N HIS A 162 -40.52 -36.47 15.10
CA HIS A 162 -40.83 -35.91 16.43
C HIS A 162 -39.97 -34.70 16.84
N GLU A 163 -39.00 -34.26 16.01
CA GLU A 163 -38.19 -33.08 16.34
C GLU A 163 -38.90 -31.73 16.12
N ASN A 164 -40.06 -31.71 15.45
CA ASN A 164 -40.81 -30.48 15.13
C ASN A 164 -41.92 -30.11 16.12
N VAL A 165 -42.12 -30.83 17.23
CA VAL A 165 -43.12 -30.46 18.25
C VAL A 165 -42.43 -30.04 19.54
N ASN A 166 -41.84 -28.85 19.52
CA ASN A 166 -41.56 -28.12 20.74
C ASN A 166 -42.07 -26.68 20.60
N ARG A 167 -43.37 -26.51 20.85
CA ARG A 167 -43.95 -25.36 21.58
C ARG A 167 -45.44 -25.57 21.84
N GLY A 168 -45.77 -25.78 23.11
CA GLY A 168 -47.09 -25.44 23.67
C GLY A 168 -48.16 -26.53 23.59
N ASN A 169 -48.14 -27.48 24.53
CA ASN A 169 -49.21 -27.67 25.52
C ASN A 169 -48.98 -28.96 26.32
N THR A 170 -49.13 -28.83 27.63
CA THR A 170 -49.26 -29.89 28.63
C THR A 170 -50.35 -30.90 28.27
N LEU A 171 -49.97 -32.17 28.11
CA LEU A 171 -50.48 -33.36 28.83
C LEU A 171 -50.07 -34.64 28.08
N GLU A 172 -49.65 -35.63 28.87
CA GLU A 172 -49.30 -37.02 28.50
C GLU A 172 -47.97 -37.26 27.77
N SER A 173 -46.96 -37.53 28.61
CA SER A 173 -45.69 -38.13 28.28
C SER A 173 -45.85 -39.46 27.54
N SER A 174 -45.82 -39.42 26.21
CA SER A 174 -45.31 -40.52 25.40
C SER A 174 -43.78 -40.46 25.49
N GLU A 175 -43.16 -41.51 26.01
CA GLU A 175 -41.70 -41.59 26.14
C GLU A 175 -41.05 -41.36 24.77
N ILE A 176 -40.32 -40.25 24.64
CA ILE A 176 -39.38 -40.03 23.54
C ILE A 176 -38.44 -41.25 23.53
N LEU A 177 -38.51 -42.06 22.48
CA LEU A 177 -37.57 -43.16 22.27
C LEU A 177 -36.19 -42.55 22.05
N SER A 178 -35.37 -42.53 23.10
CA SER A 178 -33.97 -42.12 23.01
C SER A 178 -33.25 -42.94 21.93
N HIS A 179 -32.36 -42.31 21.15
CA HIS A 179 -31.59 -42.95 20.08
C HIS A 179 -30.86 -44.24 20.53
N SER A 180 -30.50 -44.36 21.81
CA SER A 180 -30.00 -45.61 22.45
C SER A 180 -31.00 -46.77 22.41
N LYS A 181 -32.27 -46.51 22.73
CA LYS A 181 -33.35 -47.51 22.71
C LYS A 181 -33.69 -47.96 21.28
N LEU A 182 -33.52 -47.07 20.29
CA LEU A 182 -33.70 -47.40 18.87
C LEU A 182 -32.57 -48.31 18.37
N LEU A 183 -31.32 -48.03 18.77
CA LEU A 183 -30.16 -48.89 18.48
C LEU A 183 -30.30 -50.26 19.14
N GLU A 184 -30.68 -50.33 20.41
CA GLU A 184 -30.92 -51.60 21.12
C GLU A 184 -31.97 -52.47 20.40
N ARG A 185 -33.11 -51.88 20.02
CA ARG A 185 -34.15 -52.59 19.26
C ARG A 185 -33.68 -53.01 17.88
N ALA A 186 -32.90 -52.19 17.19
CA ALA A 186 -32.34 -52.56 15.90
C ALA A 186 -31.36 -53.73 16.05
N PHE A 187 -30.50 -53.71 17.07
CA PHE A 187 -29.53 -54.77 17.37
C PHE A 187 -30.18 -56.09 17.77
N GLU A 188 -31.35 -56.08 18.40
CA GLU A 188 -32.12 -57.31 18.65
C GLU A 188 -32.65 -57.98 17.37
N ILE A 189 -32.90 -57.20 16.31
CA ILE A 189 -33.59 -57.66 15.10
C ILE A 189 -32.62 -58.06 14.00
N ILE A 190 -31.48 -57.37 13.86
CA ILE A 190 -30.47 -57.65 12.81
C ILE A 190 -30.05 -59.13 12.76
N PRO A 191 -29.76 -59.82 13.89
CA PRO A 191 -29.37 -61.23 13.87
C PRO A 191 -30.49 -62.19 13.43
N ARG A 192 -31.74 -61.73 13.36
CA ARG A 192 -32.92 -62.54 12.99
C ARG A 192 -33.23 -62.49 11.49
N LEU A 193 -32.53 -61.65 10.73
CA LEU A 193 -32.69 -61.54 9.26
C LEU A 193 -31.89 -62.63 8.55
N LYS A 194 -32.42 -63.21 7.46
CA LYS A 194 -31.68 -64.18 6.64
C LYS A 194 -30.74 -63.49 5.64
N SER A 195 -31.03 -62.26 5.25
CA SER A 195 -30.13 -61.40 4.46
C SER A 195 -30.18 -59.94 4.92
N THR A 196 -29.02 -59.39 5.27
CA THR A 196 -28.84 -57.99 5.67
C THR A 196 -28.64 -57.04 4.49
N ARG A 197 -28.34 -57.57 3.29
CA ARG A 197 -28.13 -56.80 2.06
C ARG A 197 -29.27 -55.86 1.69
N ASN A 198 -30.52 -56.34 1.78
CA ASN A 198 -31.70 -55.55 1.46
C ASN A 198 -31.90 -54.40 2.46
N LEU A 199 -31.57 -54.64 3.74
CA LEU A 199 -31.56 -53.62 4.78
C LEU A 199 -30.51 -52.54 4.47
N VAL A 200 -29.26 -52.94 4.19
CA VAL A 200 -28.16 -52.01 3.89
C VAL A 200 -28.47 -51.16 2.65
N LEU A 201 -29.01 -51.74 1.59
CA LEU A 201 -29.40 -51.00 0.38
C LEU A 201 -30.50 -49.96 0.66
N SER A 202 -31.50 -50.35 1.45
CA SER A 202 -32.60 -49.45 1.79
C SER A 202 -32.18 -48.34 2.75
N LEU A 203 -31.38 -48.66 3.78
CA LEU A 203 -30.80 -47.66 4.69
C LEU A 203 -29.88 -46.68 3.96
N ASN A 204 -29.10 -47.16 2.99
CA ASN A 204 -28.28 -46.30 2.14
C ASN A 204 -29.15 -45.32 1.32
N ALA A 205 -30.26 -45.80 0.74
CA ALA A 205 -31.22 -44.94 0.06
C ALA A 205 -31.95 -43.97 1.02
N ALA A 206 -32.19 -44.38 2.26
CA ALA A 206 -32.80 -43.56 3.30
C ALA A 206 -31.87 -42.42 3.76
N ILE A 207 -30.56 -42.66 3.85
CA ILE A 207 -29.57 -41.62 4.18
C ILE A 207 -29.69 -40.45 3.20
N HIS A 208 -29.83 -40.70 1.89
CA HIS A 208 -29.95 -39.62 0.90
C HIS A 208 -31.24 -38.78 1.02
N LYS A 209 -32.26 -39.27 1.74
CA LYS A 209 -33.51 -38.55 2.01
C LYS A 209 -33.49 -37.79 3.34
N LEU A 210 -32.45 -37.97 4.15
CA LEU A 210 -32.28 -37.26 5.41
C LEU A 210 -31.78 -35.83 5.22
N SER A 211 -32.16 -34.96 6.17
CA SER A 211 -31.55 -33.64 6.28
C SER A 211 -30.04 -33.76 6.51
N PRO A 212 -29.20 -33.01 5.76
CA PRO A 212 -27.75 -33.03 5.94
C PRO A 212 -27.20 -32.60 7.28
N TYR A 213 -28.05 -32.09 8.15
CA TYR A 213 -27.68 -31.55 9.46
C TYR A 213 -28.16 -32.43 10.64
N ASN A 214 -28.96 -33.48 10.37
CA ASN A 214 -29.44 -34.41 11.40
C ASN A 214 -28.37 -35.49 11.66
N TYR A 215 -27.30 -35.09 12.34
CA TYR A 215 -26.16 -35.96 12.62
C TYR A 215 -26.53 -37.16 13.48
N GLU A 216 -27.50 -37.00 14.37
CA GLU A 216 -27.95 -38.00 15.35
C GLU A 216 -28.63 -39.18 14.66
N THR A 217 -29.56 -38.92 13.74
CA THR A 217 -30.25 -39.99 12.99
C THR A 217 -29.31 -40.64 11.97
N ILE A 218 -28.46 -39.84 11.31
CA ILE A 218 -27.48 -40.35 10.33
C ILE A 218 -26.48 -41.28 11.03
N GLU A 219 -25.97 -40.91 12.21
CA GLU A 219 -25.04 -41.74 12.98
C GLU A 219 -25.67 -43.08 13.37
N VAL A 220 -26.91 -43.07 13.88
CA VAL A 220 -27.64 -44.30 14.23
C VAL A 220 -27.79 -45.23 13.03
N ILE A 221 -28.18 -44.70 11.87
CA ILE A 221 -28.31 -45.51 10.65
C ILE A 221 -26.97 -46.10 10.22
N ILE A 222 -25.89 -45.31 10.26
CA ILE A 222 -24.55 -45.80 9.89
C ILE A 222 -24.07 -46.89 10.87
N GLN A 223 -24.33 -46.74 12.18
CA GLN A 223 -24.00 -47.77 13.18
C GLN A 223 -24.80 -49.06 12.97
N VAL A 224 -26.08 -48.96 12.62
CA VAL A 224 -26.92 -50.11 12.24
C VAL A 224 -26.39 -50.79 10.97
N MET A 225 -25.97 -50.02 9.96
CA MET A 225 -25.33 -50.56 8.75
C MET A 225 -23.99 -51.25 9.04
N GLN A 226 -23.19 -50.71 9.96
CA GLN A 226 -21.91 -51.31 10.37
C GLN A 226 -22.10 -52.67 11.05
N MET A 227 -23.12 -52.79 11.91
CA MET A 227 -23.44 -54.05 12.59
C MET A 227 -24.08 -55.11 11.68
N ALA A 228 -24.65 -54.70 10.55
CA ALA A 228 -25.28 -55.62 9.58
C ALA A 228 -24.26 -56.38 8.69
N GLU A 229 -22.95 -56.11 8.86
CA GLU A 229 -21.77 -56.77 8.27
C GLU A 229 -21.86 -57.17 6.78
N ASP A 230 -22.61 -56.42 5.96
CA ASP A 230 -22.58 -56.55 4.51
C ASP A 230 -21.81 -55.35 3.91
N ASN A 231 -20.51 -55.54 3.64
CA ASN A 231 -19.60 -54.57 2.96
C ASN A 231 -19.98 -54.28 1.48
N THR A 232 -21.24 -54.48 1.11
CA THR A 232 -21.77 -54.30 -0.25
C THR A 232 -22.18 -52.85 -0.54
N GLY A 233 -22.19 -51.97 0.47
CA GLY A 233 -22.45 -50.55 0.31
C GLY A 233 -21.25 -49.78 -0.27
N ASN A 234 -21.49 -48.92 -1.27
CA ASN A 234 -20.47 -48.04 -1.88
C ASN A 234 -19.88 -46.99 -0.90
N MET A 235 -20.36 -46.90 0.34
CA MET A 235 -19.91 -45.93 1.35
C MET A 235 -18.87 -46.53 2.31
N ASN A 236 -17.79 -45.80 2.56
CA ASN A 236 -16.87 -46.09 3.66
C ASN A 236 -17.50 -45.65 5.00
N LEU A 237 -18.06 -46.60 5.74
CA LEU A 237 -18.79 -46.36 6.99
C LEU A 237 -17.89 -45.78 8.10
N GLU A 238 -16.62 -46.21 8.18
CA GLU A 238 -15.66 -45.67 9.16
C GLU A 238 -15.33 -44.19 8.88
N GLN A 239 -15.15 -43.86 7.59
CA GLN A 239 -14.91 -42.49 7.17
C GLN A 239 -16.13 -41.59 7.45
N ALA A 240 -17.35 -42.13 7.27
CA ALA A 240 -18.59 -41.42 7.55
C ALA A 240 -18.78 -41.13 9.05
N LEU A 241 -18.50 -42.11 9.93
CA LEU A 241 -18.55 -41.92 11.38
C LEU A 241 -17.48 -40.94 11.87
N GLY A 242 -16.25 -41.08 11.39
CA GLY A 242 -15.16 -40.14 11.70
C GLY A 242 -15.52 -38.71 11.28
N LEU A 243 -16.19 -38.54 10.14
CA LEU A 243 -16.64 -37.25 9.66
C LEU A 243 -17.69 -36.66 10.61
N LEU A 244 -18.70 -37.44 10.99
CA LEU A 244 -19.74 -36.99 11.93
C LEU A 244 -19.15 -36.58 13.28
N GLN A 245 -18.16 -37.30 13.79
CA GLN A 245 -17.47 -36.93 15.03
C GLN A 245 -16.83 -35.53 14.92
N HIS A 246 -16.10 -35.27 13.82
CA HIS A 246 -15.51 -33.96 13.58
C HIS A 246 -16.58 -32.88 13.35
N LEU A 247 -17.63 -33.17 12.60
CA LEU A 247 -18.73 -32.24 12.32
C LEU A 247 -19.53 -31.87 13.57
N LYS A 248 -19.76 -32.81 14.50
CA LYS A 248 -20.41 -32.54 15.79
C LYS A 248 -19.58 -31.61 16.68
N SER A 249 -18.25 -31.73 16.63
CA SER A 249 -17.34 -30.84 17.36
C SER A 249 -17.19 -29.46 16.71
N TYR A 250 -17.57 -29.33 15.44
CA TYR A 250 -17.41 -28.13 14.66
C TYR A 250 -18.60 -27.19 14.81
N LYS A 251 -18.32 -25.91 15.04
CA LYS A 251 -19.35 -24.86 15.05
C LYS A 251 -19.13 -23.93 13.87
N ARG A 252 -20.19 -23.77 13.07
CA ARG A 252 -20.21 -22.94 11.86
C ARG A 252 -19.89 -21.46 12.16
N ILE A 253 -19.11 -20.82 11.28
CA ILE A 253 -18.74 -19.40 11.38
C ILE A 253 -19.30 -18.52 10.26
N SER A 254 -19.73 -19.11 9.13
CA SER A 254 -20.29 -18.40 7.98
C SER A 254 -21.71 -18.89 7.65
N PRO A 255 -22.56 -18.13 6.96
CA PRO A 255 -23.89 -18.61 6.59
C PRO A 255 -23.83 -19.78 5.56
N PRO A 256 -24.92 -20.55 5.40
CA PRO A 256 -25.09 -21.52 4.32
C PRO A 256 -24.72 -20.97 2.94
N VAL A 257 -23.90 -21.72 2.19
CA VAL A 257 -23.49 -21.36 0.82
C VAL A 257 -24.57 -21.79 -0.18
N ASP A 258 -24.67 -21.12 -1.33
CA ASP A 258 -25.66 -21.42 -2.37
C ASP A 258 -25.73 -22.91 -2.78
N ALA A 259 -24.60 -23.61 -2.75
CA ALA A 259 -24.55 -25.05 -3.04
C ALA A 259 -25.39 -25.88 -2.06
N GLU A 260 -25.50 -25.43 -0.80
CA GLU A 260 -26.31 -26.06 0.23
C GLU A 260 -27.80 -25.80 0.00
N HIS A 261 -28.14 -24.58 -0.39
CA HIS A 261 -29.51 -24.22 -0.75
C HIS A 261 -30.00 -24.97 -1.99
N MET A 262 -29.17 -25.10 -3.02
CA MET A 262 -29.48 -25.89 -4.22
C MET A 262 -29.70 -27.36 -3.87
N TYR A 263 -28.84 -27.94 -3.02
CA TYR A 263 -28.98 -29.33 -2.60
C TYR A 263 -30.32 -29.58 -1.87
N ILE A 264 -30.71 -28.68 -0.96
CA ILE A 264 -31.98 -28.76 -0.23
C ILE A 264 -33.17 -28.69 -1.18
N LEU A 265 -33.12 -27.79 -2.18
CA LEU A 265 -34.17 -27.64 -3.19
C LEU A 265 -34.27 -28.84 -4.14
N GLU A 266 -33.15 -29.37 -4.61
CA GLU A 266 -33.10 -30.55 -5.50
C GLU A 266 -33.67 -31.80 -4.83
N HIS A 267 -33.50 -31.93 -3.51
CA HIS A 267 -33.95 -33.09 -2.73
C HIS A 267 -35.30 -32.87 -2.03
N SER A 268 -35.97 -31.73 -2.27
CA SER A 268 -37.25 -31.35 -1.64
C SER A 268 -37.23 -31.45 -0.10
N LEU A 269 -36.12 -31.04 0.53
CA LEU A 269 -35.94 -31.10 1.98
C LEU A 269 -36.40 -29.79 2.66
N GLU A 270 -36.87 -29.87 3.91
CA GLU A 270 -37.19 -28.68 4.71
C GLU A 270 -35.92 -28.00 5.25
N VAL A 271 -35.94 -26.66 5.31
CA VAL A 271 -34.81 -25.88 5.83
C VAL A 271 -34.75 -26.02 7.35
N SER A 272 -33.81 -26.83 7.83
CA SER A 272 -33.56 -26.98 9.27
C SER A 272 -32.87 -25.76 9.89
N THR A 273 -33.21 -25.43 11.14
CA THR A 273 -32.51 -24.41 11.95
C THR A 273 -31.04 -24.77 12.20
N TYR A 274 -30.72 -26.07 12.18
CA TYR A 274 -29.36 -26.58 12.33
C TYR A 274 -28.40 -26.12 11.22
N SER A 275 -28.90 -25.73 10.04
CA SER A 275 -28.08 -25.22 8.94
C SER A 275 -27.22 -24.01 9.32
N GLN A 276 -27.64 -23.22 10.31
CA GLN A 276 -26.91 -22.04 10.80
C GLN A 276 -25.75 -22.38 11.75
N THR A 277 -25.72 -23.60 12.30
CA THR A 277 -24.74 -23.99 13.34
C THR A 277 -23.88 -25.19 12.94
N ARG A 278 -24.35 -26.00 11.99
CA ARG A 278 -23.76 -27.26 11.54
C ARG A 278 -23.42 -27.20 10.05
N LEU A 279 -22.43 -28.00 9.63
CA LEU A 279 -22.06 -28.17 8.22
C LEU A 279 -22.82 -29.34 7.57
N PRO A 280 -23.05 -29.31 6.25
CA PRO A 280 -23.84 -30.34 5.58
C PRO A 280 -23.03 -31.64 5.40
N PHE A 281 -23.42 -32.70 6.10
CA PHE A 281 -22.76 -34.01 6.04
C PHE A 281 -22.73 -34.58 4.61
N HIS A 282 -23.87 -34.61 3.93
CA HIS A 282 -24.00 -35.22 2.60
C HIS A 282 -23.12 -34.56 1.55
N LEU A 283 -23.04 -33.23 1.55
CA LEU A 283 -22.24 -32.48 0.58
C LEU A 283 -20.75 -32.69 0.77
N ILE A 284 -20.31 -32.86 2.03
CA ILE A 284 -18.91 -33.12 2.36
C ILE A 284 -18.53 -34.56 2.02
N LEU A 285 -19.38 -35.55 2.36
CA LEU A 285 -19.07 -36.97 2.16
C LEU A 285 -19.29 -37.44 0.72
N PHE A 286 -20.42 -37.13 0.10
CA PHE A 286 -20.81 -37.67 -1.22
C PHE A 286 -20.40 -36.79 -2.39
N GLN A 287 -20.33 -35.47 -2.19
CA GLN A 287 -20.00 -34.51 -3.24
C GLN A 287 -18.65 -33.81 -2.99
N THR A 288 -17.69 -34.53 -2.39
CA THR A 288 -16.39 -34.00 -1.98
C THR A 288 -15.64 -33.31 -3.14
N SER A 289 -15.71 -33.87 -4.36
CA SER A 289 -15.05 -33.30 -5.54
C SER A 289 -15.61 -31.93 -5.97
N HIS A 290 -16.90 -31.68 -5.76
CA HIS A 290 -17.61 -30.53 -6.34
C HIS A 290 -17.95 -29.44 -5.33
N CYS A 291 -18.29 -29.83 -4.08
CA CYS A 291 -18.87 -28.93 -3.09
C CYS A 291 -17.95 -28.66 -1.89
N PHE A 292 -16.99 -29.57 -1.60
CA PHE A 292 -16.12 -29.46 -0.42
C PHE A 292 -15.47 -28.08 -0.29
N TRP A 293 -14.77 -27.62 -1.33
CA TRP A 293 -14.04 -26.35 -1.27
C TRP A 293 -14.97 -25.13 -1.23
N LYS A 294 -16.17 -25.21 -1.80
CA LYS A 294 -17.14 -24.10 -1.74
C LYS A 294 -17.58 -23.84 -0.30
N ILE A 295 -17.80 -24.92 0.46
CA ILE A 295 -18.21 -24.87 1.86
C ILE A 295 -17.01 -24.57 2.77
N ILE A 296 -15.91 -25.33 2.64
CA ILE A 296 -14.78 -25.22 3.57
C ILE A 296 -14.04 -23.88 3.41
N SER A 297 -13.94 -23.32 2.19
CA SER A 297 -13.17 -22.08 1.97
C SER A 297 -13.66 -20.86 2.76
N VAL A 298 -14.97 -20.76 3.02
CA VAL A 298 -15.59 -19.67 3.79
C VAL A 298 -15.58 -19.92 5.31
N GLU A 299 -15.32 -21.15 5.71
CA GLU A 299 -15.28 -21.63 7.10
C GLU A 299 -13.86 -21.61 7.69
N ILE A 300 -12.84 -21.31 6.89
CA ILE A 300 -11.44 -21.27 7.36
C ILE A 300 -11.19 -20.00 8.20
N SER A 301 -10.67 -20.22 9.40
CA SER A 301 -10.15 -19.21 10.32
C SER A 301 -9.01 -19.83 11.14
N GLU A 302 -8.28 -19.02 11.91
CA GLU A 302 -7.19 -19.52 12.77
C GLU A 302 -7.68 -20.56 13.79
N ASP A 303 -8.89 -20.37 14.34
CA ASP A 303 -9.49 -21.26 15.35
C ASP A 303 -10.10 -22.52 14.75
N THR A 304 -10.67 -22.42 13.54
CA THR A 304 -11.35 -23.54 12.87
C THR A 304 -10.39 -24.44 12.07
N PHE A 305 -9.20 -23.95 11.74
CA PHE A 305 -8.22 -24.66 10.92
C PHE A 305 -7.85 -26.07 11.43
N PRO A 306 -7.61 -26.31 12.73
CA PRO A 306 -7.23 -27.65 13.22
C PRO A 306 -8.30 -28.71 12.94
N THR A 307 -9.57 -28.40 13.18
CA THR A 307 -10.69 -29.32 12.92
C THR A 307 -10.88 -29.54 11.42
N LEU A 308 -10.78 -28.47 10.61
CA LEU A 308 -10.85 -28.57 9.15
C LEU A 308 -9.69 -29.38 8.56
N LEU A 309 -8.49 -29.30 9.15
CA LEU A 309 -7.34 -30.11 8.76
C LEU A 309 -7.60 -31.61 9.00
N LEU A 310 -8.24 -31.97 10.12
CA LEU A 310 -8.65 -33.35 10.40
C LEU A 310 -9.69 -33.84 9.39
N ILE A 311 -10.70 -33.01 9.09
CA ILE A 311 -11.72 -33.31 8.08
C ILE A 311 -11.08 -33.49 6.70
N SER A 312 -10.16 -32.60 6.27
CA SER A 312 -9.47 -32.72 4.98
C SER A 312 -8.59 -33.97 4.89
N LYS A 313 -7.90 -34.35 5.98
CA LYS A 313 -7.13 -35.61 6.05
C LYS A 313 -8.03 -36.82 5.92
N LEU A 314 -9.14 -36.85 6.65
CA LEU A 314 -10.12 -37.94 6.62
C LEU A 314 -10.74 -38.10 5.22
N MET A 315 -11.10 -36.98 4.61
CA MET A 315 -11.69 -36.92 3.27
C MET A 315 -10.67 -37.10 2.13
N LYS A 316 -9.37 -37.26 2.47
CA LYS A 316 -8.26 -37.42 1.50
C LYS A 316 -8.20 -36.31 0.45
N VAL A 317 -8.57 -35.08 0.84
CA VAL A 317 -8.54 -33.91 -0.04
C VAL A 317 -7.17 -33.24 0.03
N CYS A 318 -6.76 -32.58 -1.06
CA CYS A 318 -5.47 -31.90 -1.16
C CYS A 318 -5.23 -30.89 -0.01
N LEU A 319 -4.28 -31.22 0.88
CA LEU A 319 -3.92 -30.38 2.04
C LEU A 319 -3.27 -29.06 1.62
N ASP A 320 -2.49 -29.06 0.53
CA ASP A 320 -1.85 -27.85 0.01
C ASP A 320 -2.89 -26.77 -0.31
N LYS A 321 -4.03 -27.15 -0.89
CA LYS A 321 -5.13 -26.23 -1.18
C LYS A 321 -5.78 -25.68 0.10
N LEU A 322 -5.82 -26.45 1.18
CA LEU A 322 -6.31 -25.99 2.49
C LEU A 322 -5.38 -24.92 3.06
N TYR A 323 -4.06 -25.18 3.06
CA TYR A 323 -3.05 -24.21 3.50
C TYR A 323 -3.08 -22.94 2.65
N MET A 324 -3.23 -23.03 1.32
CA MET A 324 -3.39 -21.86 0.44
C MET A 324 -4.63 -21.03 0.82
N CYS A 325 -5.78 -21.67 1.06
CA CYS A 325 -6.99 -20.97 1.49
C CYS A 325 -6.80 -20.30 2.86
N ALA A 326 -6.12 -20.95 3.80
CA ALA A 326 -5.81 -20.37 5.11
C ALA A 326 -4.89 -19.15 5.02
N VAL A 327 -3.85 -19.24 4.18
CA VAL A 327 -2.95 -18.12 3.90
C VAL A 327 -3.73 -16.93 3.33
N ASN A 328 -4.58 -17.16 2.33
CA ASN A 328 -5.40 -16.10 1.72
C ASN A 328 -6.40 -15.48 2.73
N HIS A 329 -7.00 -16.30 3.60
CA HIS A 329 -7.90 -15.81 4.64
C HIS A 329 -7.17 -14.89 5.63
N VAL A 330 -6.07 -15.38 6.22
CA VAL A 330 -5.29 -14.61 7.21
C VAL A 330 -4.74 -13.32 6.59
N PHE A 331 -4.28 -13.38 5.34
CA PHE A 331 -3.81 -12.21 4.61
C PHE A 331 -4.91 -11.15 4.41
N LYS A 332 -6.07 -11.54 3.86
CA LYS A 332 -7.19 -10.62 3.59
C LYS A 332 -7.80 -10.03 4.86
N LYS A 333 -7.92 -10.83 5.92
CA LYS A 333 -8.56 -10.42 7.17
C LYS A 333 -7.68 -9.56 8.06
N HIS A 334 -6.37 -9.87 8.14
CA HIS A 334 -5.50 -9.26 9.14
C HIS A 334 -4.39 -8.38 8.57
N LEU A 335 -3.80 -8.75 7.43
CA LEU A 335 -2.58 -8.08 6.93
C LEU A 335 -2.91 -6.96 5.92
N MET A 336 -3.83 -7.21 5.00
CA MET A 336 -4.31 -6.23 4.00
C MET A 336 -4.88 -4.93 4.58
N PRO A 337 -5.86 -4.96 5.50
CA PRO A 337 -6.44 -3.72 6.03
C PRO A 337 -5.43 -2.92 6.87
N LYS A 338 -4.41 -3.58 7.44
CA LYS A 338 -3.37 -2.93 8.24
C LYS A 338 -2.28 -2.29 7.36
N SER A 339 -1.85 -2.96 6.29
CA SER A 339 -0.86 -2.42 5.34
C SER A 339 -1.42 -1.21 4.58
N ILE A 340 -2.71 -1.22 4.21
CA ILE A 340 -3.36 -0.06 3.59
C ILE A 340 -3.43 1.13 4.56
N LYS A 341 -3.71 0.91 5.84
CA LYS A 341 -3.71 1.99 6.86
C LYS A 341 -2.31 2.58 7.05
N GLN A 342 -1.28 1.73 7.16
CA GLN A 342 0.12 2.18 7.29
C GLN A 342 0.61 2.95 6.06
N SER A 343 0.15 2.60 4.86
CA SER A 343 0.51 3.35 3.64
C SER A 343 -0.06 4.79 3.59
N LYS A 344 -1.15 5.06 4.32
CA LYS A 344 -1.80 6.38 4.39
C LYS A 344 -1.24 7.26 5.52
N GLU A 345 -0.81 6.67 6.63
CA GLU A 345 -0.19 7.37 7.76
C GLU A 345 1.34 7.30 7.61
N ARG A 346 1.92 8.30 6.93
CA ARG A 346 3.33 8.32 6.49
C ARG A 346 4.41 8.29 7.59
N ASN A 347 4.09 8.05 8.86
CA ASN A 347 5.03 8.05 9.98
C ASN A 347 4.55 7.15 11.13
N CYS A 348 5.04 5.90 11.20
CA CYS A 348 5.49 5.21 12.42
C CYS A 348 5.74 3.71 12.16
N PRO A 349 6.98 3.21 12.32
CA PRO A 349 7.25 1.78 12.34
C PRO A 349 7.00 1.24 13.75
N VAL A 350 5.75 1.29 14.23
CA VAL A 350 5.39 0.54 15.44
C VAL A 350 4.95 -0.83 14.97
N LEU A 351 5.92 -1.76 14.91
CA LEU A 351 5.66 -3.20 14.88
C LEU A 351 4.77 -3.54 16.07
N THR A 352 3.46 -3.64 15.81
CA THR A 352 2.56 -4.25 16.77
C THR A 352 2.94 -5.73 16.81
N LYS A 353 3.25 -6.28 18.00
CA LYS A 353 3.59 -7.71 18.19
C LYS A 353 2.61 -8.66 17.49
N ASP A 354 1.39 -8.21 17.24
CA ASP A 354 0.35 -8.94 16.52
C ASP A 354 0.61 -9.05 15.01
N LEU A 355 1.21 -8.05 14.36
CA LEU A 355 1.56 -8.11 12.93
C LEU A 355 2.66 -9.15 12.68
N ASP A 356 3.66 -9.20 13.56
CA ASP A 356 4.72 -10.21 13.50
C ASP A 356 4.16 -11.62 13.67
N LYS A 357 3.23 -11.81 14.62
CA LYS A 357 2.53 -13.09 14.79
C LYS A 357 1.77 -13.49 13.52
N THR A 358 1.00 -12.57 12.93
CA THR A 358 0.27 -12.84 11.67
C THR A 358 1.23 -13.21 10.53
N ILE A 359 2.35 -12.51 10.39
CA ILE A 359 3.37 -12.81 9.37
C ILE A 359 3.99 -14.19 9.62
N GLN A 360 4.29 -14.54 10.87
CA GLN A 360 4.82 -15.87 11.23
C GLN A 360 3.80 -16.98 10.95
N THR A 361 2.51 -16.76 11.24
CA THR A 361 1.44 -17.72 10.90
C THR A 361 1.35 -17.96 9.40
N ILE A 362 1.38 -16.89 8.58
CA ILE A 362 1.38 -17.00 7.11
C ILE A 362 2.62 -17.77 6.63
N LYS A 363 3.81 -17.46 7.16
CA LYS A 363 5.04 -18.19 6.82
C LYS A 363 4.95 -19.67 7.21
N GLY A 364 4.40 -19.98 8.38
CA GLY A 364 4.17 -21.34 8.85
C GLY A 364 3.26 -22.14 7.92
N TYR A 365 2.15 -21.55 7.48
CA TYR A 365 1.26 -22.20 6.50
C TYR A 365 1.92 -22.37 5.13
N LEU A 366 2.63 -21.36 4.62
CA LEU A 366 3.34 -21.46 3.33
C LEU A 366 4.43 -22.54 3.34
N LEU A 367 5.14 -22.71 4.46
CA LEU A 367 6.16 -23.75 4.62
C LEU A 367 5.56 -25.16 4.79
N SER A 368 4.28 -25.25 5.17
CA SER A 368 3.55 -26.52 5.32
C SER A 368 2.96 -27.04 4.01
N ILE A 369 3.01 -26.25 2.92
CA ILE A 369 2.60 -26.68 1.58
C ILE A 369 3.65 -27.64 1.02
N SER A 370 3.21 -28.82 0.60
CA SER A 370 4.07 -29.90 0.10
C SER A 370 4.65 -29.57 -1.28
N SER A 371 3.83 -28.98 -2.16
CA SER A 371 4.24 -28.52 -3.49
C SER A 371 5.03 -27.20 -3.41
N PRO A 372 6.33 -27.17 -3.74
CA PRO A 372 7.12 -25.96 -3.70
C PRO A 372 6.66 -24.91 -4.73
N GLU A 373 6.11 -25.35 -5.87
CA GLU A 373 5.52 -24.47 -6.90
C GLU A 373 4.33 -23.69 -6.33
N TRP A 374 3.42 -24.37 -5.64
CA TRP A 374 2.22 -23.74 -5.10
C TRP A 374 2.55 -22.83 -3.91
N ALA A 375 3.51 -23.21 -3.08
CA ALA A 375 4.01 -22.35 -2.01
C ALA A 375 4.58 -21.03 -2.56
N ALA A 376 5.43 -21.11 -3.59
CA ALA A 376 6.05 -19.95 -4.23
C ALA A 376 5.01 -19.08 -4.95
N ALA A 377 4.08 -19.68 -5.70
CA ALA A 377 3.01 -18.95 -6.40
C ALA A 377 2.06 -18.24 -5.42
N THR A 378 1.66 -18.91 -4.32
CA THR A 378 0.80 -18.31 -3.29
C THR A 378 1.52 -17.14 -2.62
N SER A 379 2.79 -17.31 -2.24
CA SER A 379 3.60 -16.21 -1.70
C SER A 379 3.71 -15.03 -2.68
N HIS A 380 3.85 -15.31 -3.98
CA HIS A 380 3.92 -14.26 -5.00
C HIS A 380 2.61 -13.49 -5.14
N THR A 381 1.46 -14.18 -5.15
CA THR A 381 0.15 -13.50 -5.19
C THR A 381 -0.02 -12.54 -4.02
N ILE A 382 0.31 -12.96 -2.80
CA ILE A 382 0.33 -12.11 -1.60
C ILE A 382 1.23 -10.88 -1.82
N ALA A 383 2.44 -11.08 -2.33
CA ALA A 383 3.38 -9.99 -2.57
C ALA A 383 2.91 -9.00 -3.64
N GLN A 384 2.12 -9.44 -4.63
CA GLN A 384 1.55 -8.56 -5.65
C GLN A 384 0.38 -7.71 -5.13
N GLU A 385 -0.44 -8.26 -4.24
CA GLU A 385 -1.58 -7.54 -3.69
C GLU A 385 -1.16 -6.48 -2.65
N LEU A 386 0.08 -6.52 -2.13
CA LEU A 386 0.62 -5.51 -1.22
C LEU A 386 0.95 -4.16 -1.90
N PRO A 387 0.70 -3.02 -1.22
CA PRO A 387 1.10 -1.71 -1.72
C PRO A 387 2.63 -1.58 -1.80
N ASN A 388 3.12 -0.70 -2.69
CA ASN A 388 4.56 -0.43 -2.77
C ASN A 388 5.07 0.12 -1.43
N GLY A 389 6.14 -0.48 -0.91
CA GLY A 389 6.68 -0.16 0.40
C GLY A 389 7.57 -1.26 0.96
N PRO A 390 8.01 -1.12 2.23
CA PRO A 390 8.89 -2.09 2.90
C PRO A 390 8.25 -3.48 3.03
N ASP A 391 6.95 -3.53 3.31
CA ASP A 391 6.20 -4.79 3.46
C ASP A 391 6.22 -5.62 2.17
N LYS A 392 6.05 -4.97 1.01
CA LYS A 392 6.15 -5.64 -0.29
C LYS A 392 7.55 -6.18 -0.57
N THR A 393 8.59 -5.42 -0.22
CA THR A 393 9.98 -5.88 -0.38
C THR A 393 10.30 -7.07 0.54
N THR A 394 9.81 -7.07 1.78
CA THR A 394 10.01 -8.21 2.69
C THR A 394 9.24 -9.46 2.23
N ALA A 395 8.01 -9.29 1.73
CA ALA A 395 7.24 -10.37 1.12
C ALA A 395 7.94 -10.94 -0.12
N LEU A 396 8.44 -10.09 -1.02
CA LEU A 396 9.21 -10.53 -2.20
C LEU A 396 10.52 -11.23 -1.83
N LYS A 397 11.22 -10.79 -0.76
CA LYS A 397 12.40 -11.49 -0.23
C LYS A 397 12.05 -12.90 0.26
N PHE A 398 10.90 -13.07 0.90
CA PHE A 398 10.43 -14.40 1.29
C PHE A 398 10.02 -15.25 0.08
N CYS A 399 9.42 -14.64 -0.96
CA CYS A 399 9.15 -15.32 -2.23
C CYS A 399 10.44 -15.82 -2.90
N LEU A 400 11.53 -15.03 -2.86
CA LEU A 400 12.84 -15.45 -3.36
C LEU A 400 13.33 -16.70 -2.62
N HIS A 401 13.25 -16.71 -1.29
CA HIS A 401 13.65 -17.86 -0.50
C HIS A 401 12.85 -19.14 -0.87
N LEU A 402 11.54 -19.00 -1.09
CA LEU A 402 10.71 -20.13 -1.54
C LEU A 402 11.03 -20.57 -2.98
N ALA A 403 11.35 -19.64 -3.88
CA ALA A 403 11.79 -19.95 -5.23
C ALA A 403 13.16 -20.68 -5.24
N GLU A 404 14.10 -20.25 -4.40
CA GLU A 404 15.39 -20.95 -4.20
C GLU A 404 15.18 -22.36 -3.66
N LYS A 405 14.28 -22.52 -2.67
CA LYS A 405 13.90 -23.84 -2.13
C LYS A 405 13.24 -24.73 -3.20
N TRP A 406 12.44 -24.16 -4.10
CA TRP A 406 11.84 -24.90 -5.22
C TRP A 406 12.90 -25.42 -6.19
N ILE A 407 13.90 -24.60 -6.53
CA ILE A 407 15.03 -25.05 -7.36
C ILE A 407 15.83 -26.14 -6.64
N ALA A 408 16.13 -25.96 -5.36
CA ALA A 408 16.91 -26.93 -4.57
C ALA A 408 16.20 -28.29 -4.42
N ALA A 409 14.87 -28.30 -4.39
CA ALA A 409 14.06 -29.52 -4.31
C ALA A 409 13.86 -30.23 -5.67
N SER A 410 14.20 -29.58 -6.80
CA SER A 410 14.00 -30.14 -8.15
C SER A 410 15.25 -30.86 -8.64
N THR A 411 15.10 -32.09 -9.14
CA THR A 411 16.21 -32.83 -9.78
C THR A 411 16.53 -32.24 -11.16
N PRO A 412 17.76 -32.42 -11.71
CA PRO A 412 18.12 -31.87 -13.03
C PRO A 412 17.27 -32.41 -14.19
N GLU A 413 16.58 -33.53 -14.02
CA GLU A 413 15.72 -34.16 -15.03
C GLU A 413 14.24 -33.72 -14.95
N ASP A 414 13.86 -32.95 -13.92
CA ASP A 414 12.48 -32.51 -13.70
C ASP A 414 12.04 -31.41 -14.67
N LYS A 415 10.90 -31.64 -15.36
CA LYS A 415 10.26 -30.65 -16.26
C LYS A 415 9.86 -29.33 -15.58
N THR A 416 9.84 -29.29 -14.25
CA THR A 416 9.49 -28.12 -13.43
C THR A 416 10.67 -27.19 -13.16
N ARG A 417 11.91 -27.67 -13.29
CA ARG A 417 13.13 -26.88 -13.03
C ARG A 417 13.27 -25.63 -13.90
N PRO A 418 13.10 -25.68 -15.24
CA PRO A 418 13.19 -24.45 -16.06
C PRO A 418 12.08 -23.45 -15.71
N LYS A 419 10.92 -23.92 -15.25
CA LYS A 419 9.84 -23.02 -14.76
C LYS A 419 10.24 -22.35 -13.44
N ALA A 420 10.89 -23.07 -12.54
CA ALA A 420 11.38 -22.54 -11.28
C ALA A 420 12.50 -21.49 -11.50
N GLU A 421 13.40 -21.73 -12.45
CA GLU A 421 14.46 -20.77 -12.83
C GLU A 421 13.88 -19.48 -13.42
N LEU A 422 12.95 -19.58 -14.38
CA LEU A 422 12.24 -18.41 -14.94
C LEU A 422 11.47 -17.65 -13.86
N PHE A 423 10.84 -18.37 -12.92
CA PHE A 423 10.14 -17.76 -11.81
C PHE A 423 11.11 -17.02 -10.86
N LEU A 424 12.26 -17.62 -10.53
CA LEU A 424 13.29 -17.00 -9.70
C LEU A 424 13.84 -15.72 -10.35
N GLU A 425 14.15 -15.73 -11.64
CA GLU A 425 14.60 -14.52 -12.35
C GLU A 425 13.56 -13.40 -12.31
N LYS A 426 12.28 -13.75 -12.53
CA LYS A 426 11.17 -12.80 -12.46
C LYS A 426 11.02 -12.19 -11.07
N ILE A 427 11.05 -13.01 -10.01
CA ILE A 427 10.91 -12.54 -8.63
C ILE A 427 12.14 -11.73 -8.21
N LYS A 428 13.34 -12.12 -8.63
CA LYS A 428 14.58 -11.38 -8.37
C LYS A 428 14.52 -9.98 -8.97
N ALA A 429 14.09 -9.86 -10.22
CA ALA A 429 13.89 -8.57 -10.87
C ALA A 429 12.83 -7.70 -10.15
N GLN A 430 11.72 -8.30 -9.70
CA GLN A 430 10.68 -7.57 -8.95
C GLN A 430 11.17 -7.12 -7.57
N TYR A 431 11.87 -7.99 -6.84
CA TYR A 431 12.48 -7.68 -5.55
C TYR A 431 13.48 -6.53 -5.68
N GLN A 432 14.38 -6.61 -6.65
CA GLN A 432 15.38 -5.58 -6.91
C GLN A 432 14.77 -4.22 -7.21
N ARG A 433 13.72 -4.16 -8.03
CA ARG A 433 12.99 -2.92 -8.31
C ARG A 433 12.31 -2.35 -7.06
N SER A 434 11.59 -3.19 -6.31
CA SER A 434 10.89 -2.74 -5.09
C SER A 434 11.87 -2.30 -3.99
N ALA A 435 13.00 -3.00 -3.84
CA ALA A 435 14.04 -2.62 -2.90
C ALA A 435 14.69 -1.28 -3.29
N THR A 436 14.99 -1.09 -4.58
CA THR A 436 15.54 0.17 -5.11
C THR A 436 14.57 1.34 -4.89
N GLU A 437 13.27 1.14 -5.12
CA GLU A 437 12.22 2.14 -4.84
C GLU A 437 12.17 2.51 -3.35
N ASN A 438 12.28 1.54 -2.44
CA ASN A 438 12.31 1.79 -1.00
C ASN A 438 13.55 2.58 -0.56
N VAL A 439 14.72 2.29 -1.14
CA VAL A 439 15.93 3.09 -0.89
C VAL A 439 15.72 4.54 -1.32
N LEU A 440 15.16 4.77 -2.52
CA LEU A 440 14.85 6.13 -2.99
C LEU A 440 13.88 6.85 -2.04
N ILE A 441 12.88 6.16 -1.50
CA ILE A 441 11.95 6.74 -0.52
C ILE A 441 12.67 7.08 0.80
N ALA A 442 13.50 6.17 1.32
CA ALA A 442 14.24 6.36 2.57
C ALA A 442 15.18 7.58 2.53
N PHE A 443 15.83 7.81 1.38
CA PHE A 443 16.72 8.96 1.17
C PHE A 443 16.04 10.22 0.61
N LYS A 444 14.69 10.26 0.56
CA LYS A 444 13.90 11.38 -0.02
C LYS A 444 14.22 11.70 -1.50
N LEU A 445 14.57 10.68 -2.28
CA LEU A 445 14.93 10.73 -3.70
C LEU A 445 13.83 10.10 -4.60
N ASN A 446 12.58 10.10 -4.17
CA ASN A 446 11.46 9.41 -4.84
C ASN A 446 10.82 10.22 -6.00
N THR A 447 11.63 10.84 -6.86
CA THR A 447 11.14 11.58 -8.03
C THR A 447 10.67 10.62 -9.13
N PRO A 448 9.70 11.01 -9.97
CA PRO A 448 9.19 10.15 -11.04
C PRO A 448 10.26 9.77 -12.08
N GLU A 449 11.30 10.59 -12.23
CA GLU A 449 12.43 10.33 -13.11
C GLU A 449 13.29 9.16 -12.59
N TYR A 450 13.61 9.18 -11.30
CA TYR A 450 14.38 8.10 -10.66
C TYR A 450 13.58 6.80 -10.56
N LEU A 451 12.27 6.88 -10.32
CA LEU A 451 11.40 5.69 -10.29
C LEU A 451 11.36 4.95 -11.64
N LYS A 452 11.43 5.66 -12.77
CA LYS A 452 11.53 5.05 -14.12
C LYS A 452 12.84 4.28 -14.33
N LEU A 453 13.92 4.69 -13.66
CA LEU A 453 15.25 4.08 -13.79
C LEU A 453 15.49 2.92 -12.83
N THR A 454 14.53 2.56 -11.98
CA THR A 454 14.61 1.40 -11.05
C THR A 454 14.87 0.07 -11.75
N ALA A 455 14.50 -0.07 -13.02
CA ALA A 455 14.80 -1.25 -13.84
C ALA A 455 16.25 -1.27 -14.37
N SER A 456 16.97 -0.16 -14.30
CA SER A 456 18.37 -0.01 -14.75
C SER A 456 19.23 0.64 -13.66
N PRO A 457 19.65 -0.12 -12.63
CA PRO A 457 20.29 0.42 -11.43
C PRO A 457 21.60 1.16 -11.71
N ALA A 458 22.40 0.73 -12.68
CA ALA A 458 23.63 1.43 -13.06
C ALA A 458 23.36 2.84 -13.61
N LYS A 459 22.34 3.00 -14.48
CA LYS A 459 21.92 4.31 -15.01
C LYS A 459 21.31 5.18 -13.91
N LEU A 460 20.55 4.57 -13.00
CA LEU A 460 20.01 5.27 -11.83
C LEU A 460 21.14 5.85 -10.98
N ILE A 461 22.15 5.06 -10.63
CA ILE A 461 23.31 5.52 -9.84
C ILE A 461 24.01 6.69 -10.53
N VAL A 462 24.25 6.63 -11.85
CA VAL A 462 24.81 7.76 -12.63
C VAL A 462 23.95 9.01 -12.48
N SER A 463 22.62 8.89 -12.65
CA SER A 463 21.69 10.03 -12.51
C SER A 463 21.59 10.59 -11.09
N LEU A 464 21.83 9.76 -10.06
CA LEU A 464 21.89 10.21 -8.66
C LEU A 464 23.13 11.07 -8.41
N TYR A 465 24.27 10.71 -9.00
CA TYR A 465 25.49 11.51 -8.92
C TYR A 465 25.47 12.80 -9.77
N GLU A 466 24.45 12.97 -10.62
CA GLU A 466 24.18 14.22 -11.36
C GLU A 466 23.12 15.09 -10.66
N HIS A 467 22.69 14.73 -9.46
CA HIS A 467 21.65 15.45 -8.72
C HIS A 467 22.09 16.85 -8.26
N SER A 468 21.22 17.85 -8.44
CA SER A 468 21.50 19.27 -8.15
C SER A 468 21.87 19.59 -6.69
N SER A 469 21.54 18.71 -5.73
CA SER A 469 21.91 18.91 -4.33
C SER A 469 23.43 18.87 -4.10
N ILE A 470 24.20 18.21 -4.97
CA ILE A 470 25.65 18.13 -4.84
C ILE A 470 26.28 19.51 -4.99
N GLU A 471 25.90 20.23 -6.05
CA GLU A 471 26.38 21.59 -6.33
C GLU A 471 25.98 22.56 -5.21
N LYS A 472 24.73 22.46 -4.72
CA LYS A 472 24.25 23.27 -3.59
C LYS A 472 25.02 23.00 -2.30
N ARG A 473 25.32 21.73 -2.01
CA ARG A 473 26.08 21.31 -0.83
C ARG A 473 27.52 21.85 -0.85
N ILE A 474 28.19 21.82 -2.00
CA ILE A 474 29.55 22.35 -2.13
C ILE A 474 29.57 23.87 -1.97
N LYS A 475 28.58 24.59 -2.52
CA LYS A 475 28.47 26.05 -2.37
C LYS A 475 28.06 26.48 -0.95
N ASN A 476 27.15 25.74 -0.33
CA ASN A 476 26.57 26.06 0.98
C ASN A 476 26.69 24.86 1.95
N PRO A 477 27.87 24.63 2.54
CA PRO A 477 28.13 23.45 3.37
C PRO A 477 27.41 23.47 4.74
N THR A 478 26.93 24.63 5.19
CA THR A 478 26.23 24.80 6.48
C THR A 478 24.76 24.36 6.47
N ASP A 479 24.19 24.13 5.28
CA ASP A 479 22.79 23.76 5.11
C ASP A 479 22.59 22.25 5.34
N LYS A 480 21.62 21.85 6.18
CA LYS A 480 21.52 20.48 6.72
C LYS A 480 20.53 19.57 5.99
N ASP A 481 19.76 20.06 5.02
CA ASP A 481 18.66 19.29 4.40
C ASP A 481 19.02 18.74 3.00
N TYR A 482 20.16 18.06 2.88
CA TYR A 482 20.59 17.42 1.63
C TYR A 482 20.52 15.89 1.72
N PRO A 483 20.01 15.19 0.69
CA PRO A 483 19.98 13.73 0.66
C PRO A 483 21.40 13.13 0.61
N ASP A 484 21.60 11.99 1.25
CA ASP A 484 22.87 11.26 1.19
C ASP A 484 22.92 10.36 -0.07
N ILE A 485 23.49 10.92 -1.12
CA ILE A 485 23.62 10.24 -2.42
C ILE A 485 24.62 9.07 -2.35
N HIS A 486 25.67 9.14 -1.52
CA HIS A 486 26.63 8.05 -1.42
C HIS A 486 26.03 6.82 -0.75
N ALA A 487 25.30 7.02 0.35
CA ALA A 487 24.60 5.94 1.03
C ALA A 487 23.53 5.32 0.13
N ALA A 488 22.70 6.14 -0.54
CA ALA A 488 21.70 5.66 -1.49
C ALA A 488 22.33 4.85 -2.64
N ALA A 489 23.40 5.36 -3.27
CA ALA A 489 24.10 4.66 -4.35
C ALA A 489 24.74 3.34 -3.88
N LYS A 490 25.29 3.30 -2.66
CA LYS A 490 25.89 2.10 -2.07
C LYS A 490 24.83 1.03 -1.82
N GLU A 491 23.69 1.39 -1.24
CA GLU A 491 22.58 0.46 -1.01
C GLU A 491 22.01 -0.07 -2.34
N ILE A 492 21.77 0.82 -3.31
CA ILE A 492 21.27 0.41 -4.64
C ILE A 492 22.26 -0.54 -5.34
N ALA A 493 23.57 -0.25 -5.27
CA ALA A 493 24.60 -1.10 -5.86
C ALA A 493 24.64 -2.50 -5.22
N GLN A 494 24.59 -2.57 -3.88
CA GLN A 494 24.59 -3.83 -3.14
C GLN A 494 23.36 -4.69 -3.44
N MET A 495 22.17 -4.08 -3.52
CA MET A 495 20.93 -4.79 -3.81
C MET A 495 20.86 -5.36 -5.24
N ASN A 496 21.53 -4.71 -6.18
CA ASN A 496 21.48 -5.04 -7.60
C ASN A 496 22.74 -5.73 -8.13
N ASN A 497 23.72 -6.03 -7.26
CA ASN A 497 25.04 -6.55 -7.65
C ASN A 497 25.73 -5.72 -8.74
N VAL A 498 25.66 -4.39 -8.61
CA VAL A 498 26.32 -3.45 -9.53
C VAL A 498 27.66 -3.04 -8.95
N ASP A 499 28.68 -3.03 -9.80
CA ASP A 499 30.03 -2.59 -9.44
C ASP A 499 30.09 -1.06 -9.33
N LEU A 500 29.97 -0.56 -8.09
CA LEU A 500 29.97 0.87 -7.81
C LEU A 500 31.33 1.53 -8.09
N SER A 501 32.44 0.80 -7.91
CA SER A 501 33.79 1.28 -8.24
C SER A 501 33.88 1.63 -9.72
N LYS A 502 33.49 0.70 -10.61
CA LYS A 502 33.51 0.95 -12.06
C LYS A 502 32.66 2.15 -12.47
N ILE A 503 31.48 2.33 -11.86
CA ILE A 503 30.65 3.51 -12.16
C ILE A 503 31.38 4.79 -11.73
N ARG A 504 31.99 4.80 -10.55
CA ARG A 504 32.75 5.94 -10.05
C ARG A 504 33.95 6.26 -10.93
N ASP A 505 34.68 5.25 -11.39
CA ASP A 505 35.83 5.42 -12.29
C ASP A 505 35.39 6.04 -13.63
N VAL A 506 34.28 5.54 -14.20
CA VAL A 506 33.70 6.10 -15.44
C VAL A 506 33.23 7.54 -15.24
N LEU A 507 32.63 7.88 -14.09
CA LEU A 507 32.22 9.25 -13.77
C LEU A 507 33.41 10.19 -13.56
N LEU A 508 34.45 9.72 -12.87
CA LEU A 508 35.70 10.46 -12.68
C LEU A 508 36.38 10.72 -14.02
N GLU A 509 36.48 9.71 -14.89
CA GLU A 509 37.02 9.87 -16.25
C GLU A 509 36.18 10.86 -17.05
N LYS A 510 34.83 10.75 -17.02
CA LYS A 510 33.92 11.67 -17.72
C LYS A 510 34.12 13.14 -17.30
N TRP A 511 34.24 13.41 -16.00
CA TRP A 511 34.26 14.78 -15.47
C TRP A 511 35.66 15.39 -15.36
N LEU A 512 36.72 14.57 -15.22
CA LEU A 512 38.11 15.04 -15.29
C LEU A 512 38.61 15.13 -16.74
N CYS A 513 38.27 14.15 -17.56
CA CYS A 513 38.69 14.06 -18.97
C CYS A 513 37.57 14.51 -19.90
N ARG A 514 37.20 15.79 -19.82
CA ARG A 514 36.20 16.39 -20.71
C ARG A 514 36.68 16.20 -22.15
N SER A 515 36.10 15.23 -22.85
CA SER A 515 36.31 15.08 -24.28
C SER A 515 35.67 16.29 -24.93
N THR A 516 36.44 17.35 -25.19
CA THR A 516 35.98 18.49 -25.98
C THR A 516 35.41 17.93 -27.28
N PRO A 517 34.09 18.00 -27.51
CA PRO A 517 33.57 17.68 -28.83
C PRO A 517 34.10 18.78 -29.75
N LEU A 518 34.77 18.37 -30.81
CA LEU A 518 35.01 19.22 -31.97
C LEU A 518 33.63 19.67 -32.49
N VAL A 519 33.26 20.94 -32.21
CA VAL A 519 32.17 21.72 -32.84
C VAL A 519 30.74 21.23 -32.46
N THR A 520 29.86 22.07 -31.89
CA THR A 520 28.85 22.84 -32.67
C THR A 520 28.27 24.06 -31.95
N ASP A 521 28.60 24.31 -30.68
CA ASP A 521 27.95 25.34 -29.86
C ASP A 521 28.99 26.38 -29.41
N GLU A 522 29.23 27.40 -30.24
CA GLU A 522 30.25 28.46 -30.00
C GLU A 522 30.07 29.16 -28.64
N ASN A 523 28.86 29.12 -28.07
CA ASN A 523 28.52 29.67 -26.76
C ASN A 523 29.06 28.84 -25.57
N LYS A 524 29.26 27.52 -25.72
CA LYS A 524 29.75 26.64 -24.63
C LYS A 524 31.27 26.50 -24.59
N ALA A 525 31.94 26.69 -25.74
CA ALA A 525 33.40 26.72 -25.81
C ALA A 525 34.02 27.92 -25.08
N GLN A 526 33.21 28.94 -24.80
CA GLN A 526 33.62 30.18 -24.13
C GLN A 526 33.88 30.00 -22.62
N GLU A 527 33.56 28.85 -22.01
CA GLU A 527 33.53 28.68 -20.54
C GLU A 527 34.80 28.09 -19.89
N PHE A 528 35.86 27.74 -20.63
CA PHE A 528 36.99 26.99 -20.04
C PHE A 528 37.82 27.78 -19.02
N LEU A 529 37.88 29.11 -19.16
CA LEU A 529 38.49 30.03 -18.19
C LEU A 529 37.48 30.60 -17.20
N SER A 530 36.23 30.11 -17.21
CA SER A 530 35.28 30.41 -16.13
C SER A 530 35.84 29.85 -14.82
N ASP A 531 35.47 30.49 -13.71
CA ASP A 531 35.99 30.18 -12.39
C ASP A 531 35.87 28.66 -12.16
N MET A 532 36.99 27.92 -12.10
CA MET A 532 36.96 26.45 -11.88
C MET A 532 36.24 26.11 -10.57
N GLN A 533 36.14 27.08 -9.67
CA GLN A 533 35.36 27.05 -8.45
C GLN A 533 33.84 27.01 -8.68
N GLU A 534 33.34 27.45 -9.83
CA GLU A 534 31.92 27.43 -10.21
C GLU A 534 31.54 26.25 -11.12
N ASP A 535 32.51 25.42 -11.54
CA ASP A 535 32.26 24.29 -12.44
C ASP A 535 31.48 23.16 -11.73
N PRO A 536 30.23 22.86 -12.17
CA PRO A 536 29.41 21.83 -11.53
C PRO A 536 29.99 20.43 -11.64
N GLU A 537 30.76 20.12 -12.70
CA GLU A 537 31.39 18.81 -12.87
C GLU A 537 32.55 18.63 -11.89
N LEU A 538 33.37 19.67 -11.66
CA LEU A 538 34.44 19.63 -10.66
C LEU A 538 33.87 19.52 -9.24
N MET A 539 32.76 20.21 -8.95
CA MET A 539 32.04 20.04 -7.68
C MET A 539 31.59 18.58 -7.47
N ARG A 540 31.10 17.92 -8.54
CA ARG A 540 30.71 16.50 -8.50
C ARG A 540 31.92 15.58 -8.34
N VAL A 541 33.06 15.89 -8.95
CA VAL A 541 34.33 15.17 -8.73
C VAL A 541 34.76 15.28 -7.28
N ILE A 542 34.80 16.49 -6.73
CA ILE A 542 35.15 16.74 -5.32
C ILE A 542 34.23 15.93 -4.41
N PHE A 543 32.92 15.96 -4.66
CA PHE A 543 31.95 15.16 -3.92
C PHE A 543 32.24 13.65 -4.04
N LEU A 544 32.48 13.13 -5.24
CA LEU A 544 32.76 11.71 -5.46
C LEU A 544 34.03 11.25 -4.71
N LEU A 545 35.05 12.09 -4.66
CA LEU A 545 36.31 11.81 -3.97
C LEU A 545 36.20 11.80 -2.44
N GLN A 546 35.14 12.35 -1.86
CA GLN A 546 34.85 12.23 -0.42
C GLN A 546 34.55 10.79 0.01
N THR A 547 34.33 9.88 -0.94
CA THR A 547 34.12 8.44 -0.64
C THR A 547 35.40 7.69 -0.29
N TYR A 548 36.56 8.25 -0.63
CA TYR A 548 37.87 7.67 -0.34
C TYR A 548 38.57 8.46 0.77
N SER A 549 39.59 7.86 1.38
CA SER A 549 40.48 8.60 2.29
C SER A 549 41.19 9.74 1.55
N MET A 550 41.44 10.86 2.23
CA MET A 550 42.11 12.02 1.62
C MET A 550 43.45 11.66 0.95
N ASP A 551 44.27 10.81 1.57
CA ASP A 551 45.56 10.36 1.00
C ASP A 551 45.38 9.62 -0.34
N HIS A 552 44.41 8.70 -0.43
CA HIS A 552 44.11 7.98 -1.66
C HIS A 552 43.63 8.92 -2.78
N SER A 553 42.66 9.80 -2.48
CA SER A 553 42.16 10.80 -3.43
C SER A 553 43.27 11.73 -3.91
N ALA A 554 44.13 12.19 -2.99
CA ALA A 554 45.24 13.08 -3.30
C ALA A 554 46.29 12.40 -4.21
N ARG A 555 46.70 11.16 -3.89
CA ARG A 555 47.65 10.39 -4.73
C ARG A 555 47.10 10.13 -6.13
N MET A 556 45.83 9.77 -6.24
CA MET A 556 45.18 9.55 -7.53
C MET A 556 45.14 10.82 -8.38
N LEU A 557 44.72 11.95 -7.79
CA LEU A 557 44.70 13.23 -8.49
C LEU A 557 46.10 13.71 -8.90
N TYR A 558 47.10 13.51 -8.04
CA TYR A 558 48.50 13.82 -8.36
C TYR A 558 49.04 12.95 -9.51
N ALA A 559 48.69 11.66 -9.52
CA ALA A 559 49.05 10.78 -10.63
C ALA A 559 48.45 11.27 -11.96
N ILE A 560 47.19 11.72 -11.96
CA ILE A 560 46.55 12.30 -13.17
C ILE A 560 47.21 13.63 -13.56
N ALA A 561 47.56 14.47 -12.60
CA ALA A 561 48.18 15.78 -12.86
C ALA A 561 49.59 15.67 -13.45
N THR A 562 50.28 14.55 -13.23
CA THR A 562 51.68 14.35 -13.65
C THR A 562 51.85 13.35 -14.80
N ALA A 563 50.93 12.39 -14.95
CA ALA A 563 51.02 11.37 -15.99
C ALA A 563 50.79 11.91 -17.41
N GLU A 564 51.38 11.22 -18.39
CA GLU A 564 51.09 11.46 -19.81
C GLU A 564 49.83 10.73 -20.29
N MET A 565 49.45 9.63 -19.61
CA MET A 565 48.32 8.76 -19.94
C MET A 565 47.39 8.63 -18.74
N SER A 566 46.09 8.43 -18.99
CA SER A 566 45.10 8.27 -17.91
C SER A 566 45.39 7.05 -17.03
N PRO A 567 45.54 7.20 -15.70
CA PRO A 567 45.75 6.08 -14.78
C PRO A 567 44.44 5.39 -14.35
N ILE A 568 43.26 5.97 -14.67
CA ILE A 568 41.95 5.48 -14.22
C ILE A 568 41.41 4.38 -15.14
N SER A 569 41.70 4.48 -16.44
CA SER A 569 41.12 3.61 -17.47
C SER A 569 42.20 2.82 -18.18
N SER A 570 41.86 1.62 -18.63
CA SER A 570 42.70 0.86 -19.57
C SER A 570 42.75 1.52 -20.96
N SER A 571 41.98 2.60 -21.18
CA SER A 571 42.05 3.42 -22.37
C SER A 571 43.37 4.20 -22.38
N SER A 572 44.16 4.05 -23.44
CA SER A 572 45.40 4.79 -23.65
C SER A 572 45.10 6.23 -24.11
N VAL A 573 44.36 6.99 -23.31
CA VAL A 573 44.04 8.41 -23.60
C VAL A 573 45.19 9.27 -23.08
N ARG A 574 45.81 10.03 -23.99
CA ARG A 574 46.83 11.03 -23.65
C ARG A 574 46.18 12.16 -22.86
N LEU A 575 46.74 12.49 -21.69
CA LEU A 575 46.21 13.55 -20.84
C LEU A 575 46.67 14.92 -21.32
N ALA A 576 45.71 15.72 -21.81
CA ALA A 576 45.90 17.14 -22.13
C ALA A 576 46.13 17.98 -20.87
N PHE A 577 46.63 19.20 -21.02
CA PHE A 577 46.80 20.14 -19.90
C PHE A 577 45.47 20.50 -19.23
N SER A 578 44.34 20.40 -19.96
CA SER A 578 42.99 20.56 -19.40
C SER A 578 42.67 19.51 -18.35
N HIS A 579 43.10 18.26 -18.54
CA HIS A 579 42.90 17.18 -17.58
C HIS A 579 43.80 17.39 -16.35
N LYS A 580 45.05 17.79 -16.60
CA LYS A 580 46.04 18.05 -15.54
C LYS A 580 45.62 19.23 -14.65
N SER A 581 45.13 20.33 -15.23
CA SER A 581 44.66 21.50 -14.47
C SER A 581 43.45 21.16 -13.60
N ARG A 582 42.47 20.41 -14.14
CA ARG A 582 41.29 19.94 -13.39
C ARG A 582 41.66 19.05 -12.21
N ALA A 583 42.53 18.07 -12.44
CA ALA A 583 42.98 17.15 -11.39
C ALA A 583 43.76 17.90 -10.28
N LEU A 584 44.65 18.82 -10.67
CA LEU A 584 45.42 19.63 -9.73
C LEU A 584 44.55 20.64 -8.97
N PHE A 585 43.52 21.21 -9.62
CA PHE A 585 42.53 22.04 -8.95
C PHE A 585 41.77 21.24 -7.90
N CYS A 586 41.24 20.06 -8.23
CA CYS A 586 40.59 19.19 -7.25
C CYS A 586 41.53 18.79 -6.10
N LEU A 587 42.83 18.59 -6.36
CA LEU A 587 43.82 18.25 -5.33
C LEU A 587 43.93 19.38 -4.30
N LEU A 588 44.04 20.62 -4.78
CA LEU A 588 44.13 21.81 -3.92
C LEU A 588 42.84 22.12 -3.14
N GLN A 589 41.69 21.59 -3.59
CA GLN A 589 40.41 21.76 -2.90
C GLN A 589 40.14 20.70 -1.83
N ILE A 590 40.65 19.48 -2.01
CA ILE A 590 40.35 18.34 -1.13
C ILE A 590 41.41 18.15 -0.04
N ALA A 591 42.68 18.44 -0.36
CA ALA A 591 43.80 18.24 0.56
C ALA A 591 44.20 19.55 1.25
N ASP A 592 44.58 19.45 2.52
CA ASP A 592 45.23 20.51 3.27
C ASP A 592 46.63 20.82 2.72
N GLU A 593 47.14 22.03 3.01
CA GLU A 593 48.42 22.50 2.45
C GLU A 593 49.59 21.57 2.81
N ASP A 594 49.61 21.02 4.02
CA ASP A 594 50.66 20.10 4.49
C ASP A 594 50.66 18.78 3.70
N THR A 595 49.48 18.19 3.49
CA THR A 595 49.32 16.97 2.67
C THR A 595 49.78 17.19 1.24
N VAL A 596 49.45 18.33 0.63
CA VAL A 596 49.90 18.66 -0.74
C VAL A 596 51.42 18.82 -0.80
N VAL A 597 52.01 19.54 0.16
CA VAL A 597 53.47 19.74 0.22
C VAL A 597 54.20 18.42 0.44
N MET A 598 53.69 17.52 1.28
CA MET A 598 54.27 16.19 1.46
C MET A 598 54.21 15.33 0.19
N LEU A 599 53.10 15.38 -0.53
CA LEU A 599 52.88 14.57 -1.74
C LEU A 599 53.72 15.07 -2.92
N VAL A 600 53.68 16.37 -3.19
CA VAL A 600 54.32 17.01 -4.36
C VAL A 600 55.80 17.31 -4.09
N LYS A 601 56.21 17.42 -2.80
CA LYS A 601 57.56 17.83 -2.37
C LYS A 601 57.98 19.20 -2.88
N THR A 602 57.01 20.11 -3.06
CA THR A 602 57.25 21.50 -3.44
C THR A 602 56.38 22.45 -2.63
N PRO A 603 56.79 23.72 -2.43
CA PRO A 603 55.97 24.73 -1.75
C PRO A 603 54.62 24.94 -2.44
N ILE A 604 53.58 25.17 -1.66
CA ILE A 604 52.19 25.31 -2.15
C ILE A 604 52.04 26.44 -3.17
N GLU A 605 52.83 27.50 -3.07
CA GLU A 605 52.83 28.63 -4.01
C GLU A 605 53.31 28.20 -5.40
N LYS A 606 54.31 27.32 -5.47
CA LYS A 606 54.80 26.77 -6.75
C LYS A 606 53.77 25.82 -7.36
N VAL A 607 53.03 25.08 -6.54
CA VAL A 607 51.93 24.22 -7.01
C VAL A 607 50.78 25.07 -7.56
N LYS A 608 50.37 26.12 -6.85
CA LYS A 608 49.35 27.09 -7.31
C LYS A 608 49.79 27.78 -8.62
N TYR A 609 51.07 28.12 -8.76
CA TYR A 609 51.62 28.68 -10.00
C TYR A 609 51.65 27.66 -11.15
N TYR A 610 52.04 26.41 -10.87
CA TYR A 610 52.01 25.33 -11.86
C TYR A 610 50.58 25.06 -12.36
N LEU A 611 49.58 25.10 -11.47
CA LEU A 611 48.17 25.05 -11.86
C LEU A 611 47.81 26.15 -12.86
N LYS A 612 48.18 27.41 -12.57
CA LYS A 612 47.98 28.53 -13.51
C LYS A 612 48.63 28.27 -14.87
N CYS A 613 49.86 27.75 -14.88
CA CYS A 613 50.54 27.37 -16.12
C CYS A 613 49.75 26.29 -16.89
N CYS A 614 49.27 25.24 -16.22
CA CYS A 614 48.45 24.21 -16.85
C CYS A 614 47.14 24.78 -17.42
N ILE A 615 46.50 25.74 -16.74
CA ILE A 615 45.29 26.40 -17.26
C ILE A 615 45.60 27.14 -18.57
N TYR A 616 46.66 27.94 -18.61
CA TYR A 616 47.02 28.66 -19.83
C TYR A 616 47.44 27.70 -20.95
N LEU A 617 48.24 26.68 -20.63
CA LEU A 617 48.68 25.68 -21.61
C LEU A 617 47.51 24.85 -22.16
N ALA A 618 46.47 24.59 -21.37
CA ALA A 618 45.24 23.96 -21.85
C ALA A 618 44.55 24.82 -22.93
N GLU A 619 44.58 26.14 -22.78
CA GLU A 619 44.06 27.07 -23.79
C GLU A 619 44.96 27.10 -25.03
N PHE A 620 46.29 27.10 -24.87
CA PHE A 620 47.21 26.97 -26.01
C PHE A 620 46.97 25.66 -26.78
N GLU A 621 46.83 24.51 -26.10
CA GLU A 621 46.52 23.23 -26.73
C GLU A 621 45.18 23.27 -27.47
N ALA A 622 44.15 23.87 -26.89
CA ALA A 622 42.83 23.95 -27.52
C ALA A 622 42.79 24.90 -28.72
N LEU A 623 43.66 25.91 -28.76
CA LEU A 623 43.94 26.74 -29.94
C LEU A 623 44.86 26.04 -30.96
N ASN A 624 45.24 24.78 -30.71
CA ASN A 624 46.20 23.99 -31.48
C ASN A 624 47.59 24.65 -31.59
N ILE A 625 48.01 25.37 -30.55
CA ILE A 625 49.33 26.01 -30.45
C ILE A 625 50.24 25.11 -29.58
N PRO A 626 51.29 24.51 -30.15
CA PRO A 626 52.19 23.63 -29.40
C PRO A 626 53.07 24.47 -28.46
N TYR A 627 52.81 24.38 -27.16
CA TYR A 627 53.61 25.01 -26.11
C TYR A 627 53.85 24.02 -24.98
N THR A 628 55.10 23.89 -24.51
CA THR A 628 55.45 23.06 -23.36
C THR A 628 55.51 23.92 -22.09
N VAL A 629 55.50 23.28 -20.92
CA VAL A 629 55.71 23.98 -19.65
C VAL A 629 57.05 24.72 -19.64
N GLU A 630 58.11 24.08 -20.13
CA GLU A 630 59.45 24.67 -20.20
C GLU A 630 59.50 25.89 -21.12
N SER A 631 58.93 25.78 -22.33
CA SER A 631 58.88 26.90 -23.28
C SER A 631 58.02 28.04 -22.75
N PHE A 632 56.94 27.73 -22.03
CA PHE A 632 56.11 28.73 -21.36
C PHE A 632 56.87 29.46 -20.27
N HIS A 633 57.70 28.79 -19.48
CA HIS A 633 58.47 29.44 -18.42
C HIS A 633 59.56 30.35 -19.00
N SER A 634 60.33 29.85 -19.98
CA SER A 634 61.48 30.56 -20.56
C SER A 634 61.11 31.71 -21.49
N SER A 635 59.85 31.81 -21.95
CA SER A 635 59.42 32.84 -22.89
C SER A 635 59.33 34.25 -22.26
N LEU A 636 59.66 35.27 -23.05
CA LEU A 636 59.33 36.67 -22.73
C LEU A 636 57.81 36.86 -22.87
N LYS A 637 57.13 37.02 -21.73
CA LYS A 637 55.66 36.98 -21.65
C LYS A 637 54.99 38.06 -22.50
N GLU A 638 55.50 39.30 -22.46
CA GLU A 638 54.96 40.39 -23.29
C GLU A 638 55.06 40.08 -24.80
N GLY A 639 56.21 39.59 -25.26
CA GLY A 639 56.41 39.21 -26.66
C GLY A 639 55.50 38.06 -27.09
N MET A 640 55.35 37.05 -26.24
CA MET A 640 54.45 35.91 -26.46
C MET A 640 52.98 36.37 -26.56
N ILE A 641 52.53 37.24 -25.65
CA ILE A 641 51.17 37.79 -25.63
C ILE A 641 50.89 38.61 -26.90
N LYS A 642 51.82 39.50 -27.28
CA LYS A 642 51.70 40.31 -28.52
C LYS A 642 51.70 39.42 -29.77
N GLY A 643 52.49 38.34 -29.79
CA GLY A 643 52.49 37.35 -30.86
C GLY A 643 51.17 36.59 -30.97
N LEU A 644 50.62 36.14 -29.84
CA LEU A 644 49.32 35.45 -29.78
C LEU A 644 48.19 36.37 -30.27
N TRP A 645 48.18 37.64 -29.83
CA TRP A 645 47.22 38.65 -30.30
C TRP A 645 47.28 38.86 -31.81
N LYS A 646 48.49 39.02 -32.37
CA LYS A 646 48.68 39.27 -33.81
C LYS A 646 48.14 38.12 -34.67
N ASN A 647 48.32 36.87 -34.22
CA ASN A 647 48.00 35.70 -35.02
C ASN A 647 46.56 35.17 -34.78
N HIS A 648 46.01 35.35 -33.57
CA HIS A 648 44.74 34.71 -33.16
C HIS A 648 43.65 35.68 -32.68
N SER A 649 43.79 37.00 -32.82
CA SER A 649 42.76 37.99 -32.38
C SER A 649 41.39 37.88 -33.08
N HIS A 650 41.26 37.05 -34.10
CA HIS A 650 39.98 36.74 -34.75
C HIS A 650 39.16 35.71 -33.97
N GLU A 651 39.77 34.96 -33.05
CA GLU A 651 39.12 33.92 -32.27
C GLU A 651 38.77 34.41 -30.85
N PRO A 652 37.52 34.27 -30.40
CA PRO A 652 37.09 34.73 -29.07
C PRO A 652 37.90 34.12 -27.92
N ARG A 653 38.24 32.83 -28.03
CA ARG A 653 39.00 32.09 -27.03
C ARG A 653 40.42 32.63 -26.88
N ALA A 654 41.10 32.92 -27.99
CA ALA A 654 42.43 33.51 -27.97
C ALA A 654 42.42 34.93 -27.40
N VAL A 655 41.41 35.75 -27.72
CA VAL A 655 41.26 37.09 -27.13
C VAL A 655 41.09 37.00 -25.61
N ARG A 656 40.31 36.03 -25.12
CA ARG A 656 40.18 35.76 -23.68
C ARG A 656 41.52 35.34 -23.04
N LEU A 657 42.24 34.39 -23.66
CA LEU A 657 43.56 33.96 -23.18
C LEU A 657 44.56 35.13 -23.13
N VAL A 658 44.63 35.94 -24.18
CA VAL A 658 45.48 37.16 -24.20
C VAL A 658 45.11 38.10 -23.04
N THR A 659 43.80 38.29 -22.79
CA THR A 659 43.32 39.15 -21.69
C THR A 659 43.77 38.63 -20.33
N GLU A 660 43.59 37.34 -20.04
CA GLU A 660 44.03 36.72 -18.78
C GLU A 660 45.55 36.80 -18.60
N LEU A 661 46.33 36.54 -19.66
CA LEU A 661 47.78 36.64 -19.62
C LEU A 661 48.24 38.10 -19.40
N CYS A 662 47.57 39.08 -20.00
CA CYS A 662 47.86 40.50 -19.74
C CYS A 662 47.61 40.86 -18.27
N LEU A 663 46.52 40.37 -17.67
CA LEU A 663 46.18 40.62 -16.27
C LEU A 663 47.19 39.97 -15.32
N GLU A 664 47.53 38.69 -15.54
CA GLU A 664 48.45 37.93 -14.68
C GLU A 664 49.88 38.48 -14.74
N TYR A 665 50.37 38.81 -15.93
CA TYR A 665 51.74 39.31 -16.14
C TYR A 665 51.85 40.83 -16.21
N GLN A 666 50.78 41.56 -15.85
CA GLN A 666 50.73 43.02 -15.77
C GLN A 666 51.17 43.74 -17.05
N VAL A 667 50.75 43.23 -18.22
CA VAL A 667 51.05 43.83 -19.54
C VAL A 667 49.95 44.84 -19.90
N TYR A 668 50.20 46.13 -19.69
CA TYR A 668 49.23 47.22 -19.86
C TYR A 668 49.55 48.16 -21.04
N ASP A 669 49.90 47.59 -22.19
CA ASP A 669 50.09 48.33 -23.44
C ASP A 669 48.77 48.92 -23.97
N SER A 670 48.71 50.23 -24.16
CA SER A 670 47.45 50.92 -24.52
C SER A 670 46.89 50.52 -25.88
N GLN A 671 47.75 50.19 -26.86
CA GLN A 671 47.29 49.78 -28.19
C GLN A 671 46.69 48.37 -28.14
N LEU A 672 47.37 47.46 -27.42
CA LEU A 672 46.90 46.10 -27.21
C LEU A 672 45.54 46.09 -26.48
N TRP A 673 45.41 46.81 -25.36
CA TRP A 673 44.16 46.88 -24.59
C TRP A 673 43.02 47.54 -25.35
N ASN A 674 43.30 48.54 -26.20
CA ASN A 674 42.30 49.07 -27.12
C ASN A 674 41.76 47.99 -28.05
N GLY A 675 42.64 47.19 -28.65
CA GLY A 675 42.27 46.07 -29.51
C GLY A 675 41.49 44.99 -28.76
N ILE A 676 41.96 44.58 -27.58
CA ILE A 676 41.32 43.56 -26.73
C ILE A 676 39.89 43.97 -26.41
N LEU A 677 39.67 45.17 -25.87
CA LEU A 677 38.34 45.63 -25.48
C LEU A 677 37.41 45.76 -26.69
N GLN A 678 37.91 46.19 -27.86
CA GLN A 678 37.12 46.19 -29.10
C GLN A 678 36.67 44.79 -29.49
N LYS A 679 37.57 43.81 -29.44
CA LYS A 679 37.24 42.43 -29.82
C LYS A 679 36.30 41.79 -28.82
N LEU A 680 36.52 41.95 -27.51
CA LEU A 680 35.61 41.45 -26.48
C LEU A 680 34.19 42.01 -26.67
N LEU A 681 34.07 43.30 -26.96
CA LEU A 681 32.78 43.92 -27.30
C LEU A 681 32.17 43.34 -28.57
N SER A 682 32.97 43.17 -29.63
CA SER A 682 32.48 42.59 -30.90
C SER A 682 32.00 41.14 -30.76
N PHE A 683 32.55 40.39 -29.80
CA PHE A 683 32.13 39.03 -29.47
C PHE A 683 30.98 38.98 -28.44
N ASN A 684 30.42 40.13 -28.02
CA ASN A 684 29.33 40.22 -27.04
C ASN A 684 29.63 39.53 -25.70
N MET A 685 30.89 39.52 -25.24
CA MET A 685 31.31 38.85 -24.00
C MET A 685 31.00 39.67 -22.73
N ASN A 686 29.78 40.19 -22.58
CA ASN A 686 29.44 41.25 -21.62
C ASN A 686 29.72 40.86 -20.15
N SER A 687 29.44 39.61 -19.76
CA SER A 687 29.70 39.10 -18.40
C SER A 687 31.20 39.03 -18.09
N TYR A 688 32.01 38.66 -19.07
CA TYR A 688 33.46 38.61 -18.94
C TYR A 688 34.08 40.01 -18.97
N ILE A 689 33.62 40.88 -19.88
CA ILE A 689 34.03 42.29 -19.95
C ILE A 689 33.81 42.97 -18.59
N LYS A 690 32.68 42.71 -17.91
CA LYS A 690 32.43 43.22 -16.56
C LYS A 690 33.58 42.87 -15.59
N LYS A 691 34.01 41.60 -15.57
CA LYS A 691 35.11 41.13 -14.71
C LYS A 691 36.43 41.81 -15.08
N VAL A 692 36.73 41.87 -16.37
CA VAL A 692 37.95 42.50 -16.90
C VAL A 692 38.01 43.98 -16.52
N LEU A 693 36.93 44.73 -16.78
CA LEU A 693 36.87 46.18 -16.50
C LEU A 693 37.11 46.49 -15.03
N VAL A 694 36.49 45.73 -14.12
CA VAL A 694 36.72 45.88 -12.67
C VAL A 694 38.20 45.61 -12.33
N ALA A 695 38.81 44.57 -12.91
CA ALA A 695 40.22 44.25 -12.67
C ALA A 695 41.18 45.34 -13.18
N ILE A 696 40.90 45.95 -14.33
CA ILE A 696 41.75 47.02 -14.90
C ILE A 696 41.39 48.43 -14.43
N THR A 697 40.39 48.61 -13.57
CA THR A 697 39.93 49.94 -13.12
C THR A 697 41.06 50.72 -12.44
N ALA A 698 41.92 50.03 -11.67
CA ALA A 698 43.06 50.64 -10.99
C ALA A 698 44.20 51.09 -11.92
N VAL A 699 44.15 50.72 -13.20
CA VAL A 699 45.20 50.99 -14.19
C VAL A 699 44.86 52.26 -14.98
N HIS A 700 45.24 53.41 -14.42
CA HIS A 700 44.90 54.74 -14.94
C HIS A 700 45.38 54.99 -16.39
N SER A 701 46.47 54.34 -16.83
CA SER A 701 46.97 54.48 -18.21
C SER A 701 45.99 53.96 -19.27
N LEU A 702 45.07 53.07 -18.89
CA LEU A 702 44.07 52.52 -19.80
C LEU A 702 42.79 53.38 -19.89
N TRP A 703 42.63 54.37 -19.01
CA TRP A 703 41.43 55.20 -19.01
C TRP A 703 41.32 56.03 -20.29
N GLN A 704 42.44 56.46 -20.87
CA GLN A 704 42.48 57.26 -22.09
C GLN A 704 42.09 56.49 -23.37
N ILE A 705 41.81 55.19 -23.26
CA ILE A 705 41.53 54.32 -24.40
C ILE A 705 40.04 54.43 -24.78
N PRO A 706 39.69 54.81 -26.02
CA PRO A 706 38.28 54.98 -26.42
C PRO A 706 37.41 53.74 -26.19
N SER A 707 37.98 52.55 -26.38
CA SER A 707 37.27 51.29 -26.20
C SER A 707 37.01 50.94 -24.75
N PHE A 708 37.78 51.50 -23.81
CA PHE A 708 37.51 51.43 -22.38
C PHE A 708 36.20 52.13 -22.03
N HIS A 709 36.02 53.36 -22.54
CA HIS A 709 34.77 54.11 -22.36
C HIS A 709 33.57 53.39 -22.97
N ARG A 710 33.74 52.86 -24.19
CA ARG A 710 32.70 52.09 -24.88
C ARG A 710 32.33 50.82 -24.10
N ALA A 711 33.31 50.13 -23.53
CA ALA A 711 33.09 48.89 -22.78
C ALA A 711 32.30 49.14 -21.50
N TRP A 712 32.67 50.13 -20.70
CA TRP A 712 31.91 50.52 -19.50
C TRP A 712 30.47 50.91 -19.82
N ARG A 713 30.26 51.75 -20.86
CA ARG A 713 28.91 52.11 -21.33
C ARG A 713 28.10 50.87 -21.73
N SER A 714 28.70 49.97 -22.50
CA SER A 714 28.04 48.75 -22.96
C SER A 714 27.63 47.83 -21.79
N VAL A 715 28.54 47.54 -20.85
CA VAL A 715 28.23 46.64 -19.72
C VAL A 715 27.19 47.26 -18.78
N ILE A 716 27.23 48.57 -18.53
CA ILE A 716 26.24 49.25 -17.69
C ILE A 716 24.86 49.24 -18.36
N LEU A 717 24.79 49.43 -19.68
CA LEU A 717 23.52 49.53 -20.41
C LEU A 717 22.92 48.17 -20.77
N THR A 718 23.73 47.12 -20.90
CA THR A 718 23.29 45.76 -21.30
C THR A 718 22.10 45.24 -20.48
N PRO A 719 22.08 45.36 -19.13
CA PRO A 719 20.97 44.88 -18.30
C PRO A 719 19.61 45.53 -18.60
N PHE A 720 19.60 46.73 -19.15
CA PHE A 720 18.37 47.45 -19.49
C PHE A 720 17.85 47.10 -20.89
N LEU A 721 18.69 46.53 -21.76
CA LEU A 721 18.29 46.06 -23.09
C LEU A 721 17.57 44.72 -23.05
N SER A 722 17.81 43.90 -22.02
CA SER A 722 17.05 42.69 -21.72
C SER A 722 15.78 43.05 -20.94
N ALA A 723 14.67 43.29 -21.63
CA ALA A 723 13.38 43.55 -20.98
C ALA A 723 12.97 42.33 -20.14
N SER A 724 12.90 42.48 -18.81
CA SER A 724 12.51 41.41 -17.89
C SER A 724 11.79 42.00 -16.68
N ASP A 725 10.79 41.26 -16.17
CA ASP A 725 9.98 41.69 -15.03
C ASP A 725 10.84 41.75 -13.74
N PRO A 726 10.87 42.90 -13.03
CA PRO A 726 11.67 43.09 -11.81
C PRO A 726 11.23 42.20 -10.63
N THR A 727 10.11 41.49 -10.72
CA THR A 727 9.63 40.60 -9.65
C THR A 727 10.46 39.32 -9.45
N ASN A 728 11.35 38.97 -10.39
CA ASN A 728 12.22 37.80 -10.26
C ASN A 728 13.46 38.12 -9.40
N PRO A 729 13.77 37.33 -8.34
CA PRO A 729 14.93 37.57 -7.48
C PRO A 729 16.27 37.56 -8.22
N LYS A 730 16.41 36.81 -9.33
CA LYS A 730 17.64 36.81 -10.14
C LYS A 730 17.83 38.12 -10.91
N HIS A 731 16.75 38.72 -11.42
CA HIS A 731 16.81 40.00 -12.12
C HIS A 731 17.09 41.15 -11.15
N MET A 732 16.50 41.10 -9.94
CA MET A 732 16.83 42.04 -8.88
C MET A 732 18.32 42.02 -8.51
N GLN A 733 18.90 40.83 -8.33
CA GLN A 733 20.34 40.69 -8.09
C GLN A 733 21.16 41.32 -9.24
N MET A 734 20.74 41.13 -10.49
CA MET A 734 21.40 41.70 -11.67
C MET A 734 21.35 43.24 -11.69
N TYR A 735 20.23 43.86 -11.31
CA TYR A 735 20.11 45.31 -11.21
C TYR A 735 20.94 45.88 -10.05
N CYS A 736 20.95 45.22 -8.88
CA CYS A 736 21.85 45.54 -7.77
C CYS A 736 23.32 45.50 -8.21
N ASP A 737 23.72 44.42 -8.89
CA ASP A 737 25.05 44.21 -9.43
C ASP A 737 25.46 45.25 -10.50
N THR A 738 24.47 45.83 -11.19
CA THR A 738 24.66 46.91 -12.16
C THR A 738 24.86 48.24 -11.46
N PHE A 739 24.12 48.50 -10.38
CA PHE A 739 24.33 49.67 -9.54
C PHE A 739 25.70 49.64 -8.84
N VAL A 740 26.10 48.49 -8.31
CA VAL A 740 27.46 48.30 -7.75
C VAL A 740 28.53 48.55 -8.81
N LEU A 741 28.29 48.13 -10.06
CA LEU A 741 29.21 48.40 -11.16
C LEU A 741 29.30 49.90 -11.48
N LEU A 742 28.18 50.63 -11.44
CA LEU A 742 28.16 52.09 -11.55
C LEU A 742 29.02 52.75 -10.48
N LEU A 743 28.96 52.28 -9.23
CA LEU A 743 29.80 52.79 -8.14
C LEU A 743 31.31 52.56 -8.36
N LYS A 744 31.68 51.51 -9.10
CA LYS A 744 33.06 51.17 -9.44
C LYS A 744 33.53 51.80 -10.76
N CYS A 745 32.66 52.53 -11.46
CA CYS A 745 32.94 53.06 -12.79
C CYS A 745 33.88 54.29 -12.71
N PRO A 746 35.06 54.28 -13.35
CA PRO A 746 36.01 55.40 -13.30
C PRO A 746 35.60 56.58 -14.19
N ILE A 747 34.65 56.40 -15.11
CA ILE A 747 34.25 57.38 -16.13
C ILE A 747 32.85 57.95 -15.92
N LEU A 748 32.39 58.02 -14.67
CA LEU A 748 31.05 58.53 -14.32
C LEU A 748 30.75 59.91 -14.92
N ALA A 749 31.76 60.78 -15.04
CA ALA A 749 31.60 62.12 -15.58
C ALA A 749 31.17 62.17 -17.06
N GLU A 750 31.45 61.12 -17.81
CA GLU A 750 31.11 61.03 -19.24
C GLU A 750 29.90 60.13 -19.51
N LEU A 751 29.32 59.53 -18.48
CA LEU A 751 28.13 58.70 -18.60
C LEU A 751 26.88 59.56 -18.46
N ASP A 752 25.87 59.31 -19.30
CA ASP A 752 24.57 59.96 -19.15
C ASP A 752 23.78 59.33 -17.99
N MET A 753 24.09 59.79 -16.78
CA MET A 753 23.45 59.34 -15.56
C MET A 753 21.94 59.64 -15.53
N ILE A 754 21.48 60.64 -16.28
CA ILE A 754 20.04 60.95 -16.39
C ILE A 754 19.35 59.86 -17.21
N ALA A 755 19.95 59.45 -18.32
CA ALA A 755 19.45 58.32 -19.10
C ALA A 755 19.43 57.03 -18.26
N VAL A 756 20.51 56.72 -17.54
CA VAL A 756 20.57 55.51 -16.67
C VAL A 756 19.48 55.56 -15.59
N ALA A 757 19.30 56.70 -14.92
CA ALA A 757 18.23 56.89 -13.93
C ALA A 757 16.84 56.67 -14.54
N LYS A 758 16.59 57.16 -15.76
CA LYS A 758 15.32 56.92 -16.47
C LYS A 758 15.05 55.44 -16.74
N HIS A 759 16.09 54.64 -17.04
CA HIS A 759 15.90 53.19 -17.23
C HIS A 759 15.52 52.49 -15.92
N PHE A 760 16.11 52.86 -14.78
CA PHE A 760 15.67 52.35 -13.48
C PHE A 760 14.25 52.80 -13.12
N ALA A 761 13.88 54.04 -13.46
CA ALA A 761 12.54 54.57 -13.23
C ALA A 761 11.46 53.83 -14.04
N GLN A 762 11.77 53.43 -15.28
CA GLN A 762 10.89 52.63 -16.12
C GLN A 762 10.64 51.22 -15.56
N LEU A 763 11.53 50.72 -14.71
CA LEU A 763 11.42 49.42 -14.03
C LEU A 763 10.80 49.52 -12.63
N ASP A 764 10.29 50.69 -12.23
CA ASP A 764 9.76 51.00 -10.90
C ASP A 764 10.77 50.80 -9.75
N LEU A 765 12.07 50.83 -10.07
CA LEU A 765 13.18 50.74 -9.11
C LEU A 765 13.61 52.14 -8.66
N LEU A 766 12.75 52.75 -7.84
CA LEU A 766 12.85 54.16 -7.44
C LEU A 766 14.08 54.46 -6.57
N GLY A 767 14.53 53.51 -5.74
CA GLY A 767 15.74 53.63 -4.93
C GLY A 767 16.99 53.70 -5.80
N PHE A 768 17.13 52.81 -6.78
CA PHE A 768 18.26 52.82 -7.74
C PHE A 768 18.22 54.03 -8.68
N THR A 769 17.03 54.54 -8.98
CA THR A 769 16.85 55.78 -9.76
C THR A 769 17.45 56.96 -9.02
N LEU A 770 17.06 57.16 -7.76
CA LEU A 770 17.57 58.26 -6.93
C LEU A 770 19.07 58.09 -6.63
N GLY A 771 19.51 56.85 -6.38
CA GLY A 771 20.93 56.51 -6.26
C GLY A 771 21.73 56.88 -7.51
N SER A 772 21.17 56.69 -8.70
CA SER A 772 21.83 57.04 -9.98
C SER A 772 21.88 58.56 -10.19
N LEU A 773 20.83 59.29 -9.80
CA LEU A 773 20.84 60.76 -9.85
C LEU A 773 21.86 61.38 -8.89
N LEU A 774 22.07 60.78 -7.71
CA LEU A 774 23.10 61.20 -6.75
C LEU A 774 24.53 61.15 -7.32
N LEU A 775 24.78 60.24 -8.27
CA LEU A 775 26.08 60.08 -8.91
C LEU A 775 26.35 61.11 -10.02
N ILE A 776 25.42 62.02 -10.32
CA ILE A 776 25.64 63.11 -11.28
C ILE A 776 26.77 64.03 -10.74
N PRO A 777 27.87 64.23 -11.50
CA PRO A 777 29.00 65.03 -11.01
C PRO A 777 28.70 66.53 -10.88
N ILE A 778 27.80 67.07 -11.72
CA ILE A 778 27.49 68.51 -11.78
C ILE A 778 26.40 68.83 -10.73
N SER A 779 26.73 69.60 -9.69
CA SER A 779 25.83 69.84 -8.54
C SER A 779 24.50 70.49 -8.93
N GLU A 780 24.52 71.55 -9.73
CA GLU A 780 23.29 72.26 -10.13
C GLU A 780 22.32 71.34 -10.88
N LYS A 781 22.83 70.59 -11.86
CA LYS A 781 22.02 69.62 -12.61
C LYS A 781 21.54 68.47 -11.73
N ARG A 782 22.39 67.99 -10.82
CA ARG A 782 22.03 66.94 -9.85
C ARG A 782 20.87 67.39 -8.98
N GLU A 783 20.96 68.56 -8.37
CA GLU A 783 19.91 69.11 -7.49
C GLU A 783 18.60 69.33 -8.26
N GLN A 784 18.65 69.90 -9.46
CA GLN A 784 17.46 70.09 -10.30
C GLN A 784 16.77 68.77 -10.65
N GLN A 785 17.51 67.74 -11.08
CA GLN A 785 16.93 66.44 -11.44
C GLN A 785 16.39 65.68 -10.22
N ILE A 786 17.10 65.75 -9.08
CA ILE A 786 16.64 65.14 -7.82
C ILE A 786 15.35 65.82 -7.34
N GLN A 787 15.28 67.14 -7.36
CA GLN A 787 14.07 67.88 -6.99
C GLN A 787 12.90 67.56 -7.92
N ALA A 788 13.13 67.51 -9.24
CA ALA A 788 12.10 67.14 -10.21
C ALA A 788 11.57 65.70 -10.01
N PHE A 789 12.47 64.75 -9.71
CA PHE A 789 12.10 63.36 -9.44
C PHE A 789 11.31 63.22 -8.13
N LEU A 790 11.80 63.78 -7.02
CA LEU A 790 11.12 63.69 -5.72
C LEU A 790 9.76 64.41 -5.70
N SER A 791 9.60 65.47 -6.50
CA SER A 791 8.31 66.18 -6.64
C SER A 791 7.28 65.38 -7.44
N SER A 792 7.72 64.48 -8.34
CA SER A 792 6.84 63.68 -9.20
C SER A 792 6.55 62.27 -8.66
N CYS A 793 7.34 61.78 -7.70
CA CYS A 793 7.22 60.42 -7.17
C CYS A 793 6.53 60.32 -5.80
N ASN A 794 6.01 59.13 -5.49
CA ASN A 794 5.53 58.82 -4.13
C ASN A 794 6.72 58.47 -3.22
N ILE A 795 7.06 59.42 -2.35
CA ILE A 795 8.19 59.35 -1.41
C ILE A 795 8.15 58.09 -0.52
N VAL A 796 6.96 57.61 -0.13
CA VAL A 796 6.80 56.40 0.69
C VAL A 796 7.25 55.15 -0.07
N ASN A 797 6.96 55.09 -1.37
CA ASN A 797 7.37 53.96 -2.21
C ASN A 797 8.88 53.95 -2.43
N VAL A 798 9.52 55.13 -2.55
CA VAL A 798 10.98 55.24 -2.62
C VAL A 798 11.65 54.65 -1.37
N LEU A 799 11.15 54.99 -0.18
CA LEU A 799 11.71 54.48 1.08
C LEU A 799 11.49 52.97 1.26
N ASN A 800 10.30 52.47 0.89
CA ASN A 800 10.01 51.04 0.92
C ASN A 800 10.88 50.27 -0.08
N ASP A 801 11.10 50.80 -1.29
CA ASP A 801 11.96 50.20 -2.32
C ASP A 801 13.42 50.17 -1.86
N VAL A 802 13.93 51.24 -1.24
CA VAL A 802 15.29 51.26 -0.66
C VAL A 802 15.44 50.19 0.44
N ASP A 803 14.45 50.05 1.34
CA ASP A 803 14.47 49.03 2.39
C ASP A 803 14.30 47.60 1.86
N GLN A 804 13.71 47.39 0.68
CA GLN A 804 13.56 46.06 0.08
C GLN A 804 14.78 45.70 -0.78
N CYS A 805 15.30 46.66 -1.54
CA CYS A 805 16.24 46.41 -2.63
C CYS A 805 17.70 46.75 -2.30
N MET A 806 17.96 47.58 -1.29
CA MET A 806 19.31 48.08 -0.96
C MET A 806 19.87 47.60 0.39
N ASN A 807 19.49 46.40 0.86
CA ASN A 807 20.01 45.81 2.11
C ASN A 807 21.39 45.13 1.98
N ALA A 808 21.98 45.09 0.78
CA ALA A 808 23.28 44.47 0.55
C ALA A 808 24.44 45.34 1.08
N ARG A 809 25.48 44.69 1.65
CA ARG A 809 26.60 45.33 2.36
C ARG A 809 27.32 46.43 1.56
N GLU A 810 27.40 46.33 0.23
CA GLU A 810 28.03 47.34 -0.66
C GLU A 810 27.11 48.52 -1.01
N VAL A 811 25.77 48.35 -0.98
CA VAL A 811 24.79 49.38 -1.37
C VAL A 811 24.17 50.08 -0.16
N GLY A 812 24.26 49.48 1.04
CA GLY A 812 23.68 50.02 2.27
C GLY A 812 24.14 51.44 2.63
N ILE A 813 25.39 51.81 2.34
CA ILE A 813 25.91 53.18 2.56
C ILE A 813 25.14 54.20 1.69
N PHE A 814 24.76 53.81 0.48
CA PHE A 814 23.94 54.65 -0.40
C PHE A 814 22.47 54.63 0.02
N ALA A 815 21.97 53.52 0.55
CA ALA A 815 20.62 53.44 1.11
C ALA A 815 20.40 54.50 2.21
N ASP A 816 21.37 54.64 3.13
CA ASP A 816 21.30 55.65 4.19
C ASP A 816 21.37 57.09 3.63
N LYS A 817 22.28 57.36 2.68
CA LYS A 817 22.36 58.67 2.01
C LYS A 817 21.08 59.03 1.24
N ILE A 818 20.46 58.05 0.59
CA ILE A 818 19.20 58.23 -0.12
C ILE A 818 18.08 58.55 0.88
N LYS A 819 18.01 57.81 2.00
CA LYS A 819 17.06 58.08 3.08
C LYS A 819 17.23 59.48 3.63
N ASP A 820 18.45 59.89 3.98
CA ASP A 820 18.74 61.24 4.49
C ASP A 820 18.31 62.33 3.51
N LEU A 821 18.61 62.16 2.22
CA LEU A 821 18.22 63.13 1.18
C LEU A 821 16.70 63.24 1.04
N VAL A 822 15.99 62.10 1.06
CA VAL A 822 14.53 62.07 1.01
C VAL A 822 13.93 62.77 2.23
N LEU A 823 14.52 62.56 3.41
CA LEU A 823 14.09 63.20 4.66
C LEU A 823 14.34 64.72 4.64
N GLU A 824 15.49 65.17 4.12
CA GLU A 824 15.74 66.61 3.89
C GLU A 824 14.75 67.24 2.91
N PHE A 825 14.35 66.52 1.86
CA PHE A 825 13.37 67.02 0.88
C PHE A 825 11.96 67.15 1.48
N ILE A 826 11.54 66.21 2.33
CA ILE A 826 10.27 66.31 3.07
C ILE A 826 10.29 67.56 3.96
N TYR A 827 11.42 67.81 4.64
CA TYR A 827 11.58 68.98 5.51
C TYR A 827 11.55 70.30 4.74
N LYS A 828 12.38 70.46 3.71
CA LYS A 828 12.51 71.73 2.95
C LYS A 828 11.22 72.16 2.24
N ASN A 829 10.34 71.22 1.90
CA ASN A 829 9.08 71.50 1.20
C ASN A 829 7.85 71.39 2.11
N GLU A 830 8.03 71.27 3.43
CA GLU A 830 6.95 71.16 4.43
C GLU A 830 5.93 70.04 4.13
N LEU A 831 6.36 68.94 3.50
CA LEU A 831 5.50 67.83 3.06
C LEU A 831 5.16 66.85 4.20
N PHE A 832 4.80 67.39 5.36
CA PHE A 832 4.59 66.62 6.58
C PHE A 832 3.32 65.75 6.56
N GLU A 833 2.40 65.96 5.60
CA GLU A 833 1.21 65.08 5.43
C GLU A 833 1.61 63.62 5.13
N LYS A 834 2.75 63.40 4.47
CA LYS A 834 3.28 62.07 4.14
C LYS A 834 3.97 61.37 5.33
N VAL A 835 4.17 62.08 6.44
CA VAL A 835 4.84 61.61 7.67
C VAL A 835 3.91 60.75 8.54
N LEU A 836 2.60 60.76 8.29
CA LEU A 836 1.62 59.90 8.98
C LEU A 836 1.82 58.40 8.73
N ASN A 837 2.70 58.01 7.79
CA ASN A 837 3.12 56.62 7.65
C ASN A 837 4.08 56.22 8.80
N PRO A 838 3.76 55.20 9.61
CA PRO A 838 4.52 54.87 10.82
C PRO A 838 5.99 54.49 10.55
N LYS A 839 6.31 53.95 9.37
CA LYS A 839 7.70 53.62 8.99
C LYS A 839 8.51 54.87 8.66
N VAL A 840 7.91 55.79 7.92
CA VAL A 840 8.55 57.07 7.55
C VAL A 840 8.73 57.95 8.78
N PHE A 841 7.73 57.94 9.68
CA PHE A 841 7.80 58.62 10.97
C PHE A 841 8.98 58.16 11.82
N LEU A 842 9.24 56.86 11.89
CA LEU A 842 10.34 56.31 12.70
C LEU A 842 11.72 56.68 12.14
N LEU A 843 11.88 56.65 10.80
CA LEU A 843 13.11 57.08 10.13
C LEU A 843 13.34 58.59 10.28
N LEU A 844 12.29 59.39 10.14
CA LEU A 844 12.31 60.85 10.27
C LEU A 844 12.57 61.28 11.73
N LYS A 845 12.03 60.54 12.71
CA LYS A 845 12.34 60.71 14.14
C LYS A 845 13.83 60.47 14.40
N GLN A 846 14.43 59.43 13.83
CA GLN A 846 15.86 59.11 14.02
C GLN A 846 16.80 60.14 13.35
N SER A 847 16.44 60.69 12.19
CA SER A 847 17.26 61.70 11.50
C SER A 847 17.15 63.08 12.18
N ILE A 848 15.97 63.47 12.65
CA ILE A 848 15.72 64.77 13.31
C ILE A 848 16.28 64.82 14.72
N ILE A 849 16.44 63.69 15.40
CA ILE A 849 17.21 63.67 16.66
C ILE A 849 18.68 64.07 16.43
N LYS A 850 19.21 63.87 15.21
CA LYS A 850 20.60 64.21 14.83
C LYS A 850 20.73 65.61 14.22
N SER A 851 19.68 66.19 13.64
CA SER A 851 19.69 67.52 13.02
C SER A 851 18.90 68.54 13.87
N ASP A 852 19.33 69.79 13.98
CA ASP A 852 18.74 70.76 14.94
C ASP A 852 17.35 71.33 14.53
N HIS A 853 16.63 70.63 13.66
CA HIS A 853 15.39 71.05 12.99
C HIS A 853 14.10 70.52 13.65
N MET A 854 14.18 70.21 14.94
CA MET A 854 13.11 69.54 15.69
C MET A 854 11.85 70.41 15.91
N LYS A 855 11.98 71.74 15.90
CA LYS A 855 10.88 72.68 16.20
C LYS A 855 9.73 72.60 15.19
N ASP A 856 10.02 72.50 13.90
CA ASP A 856 9.01 72.59 12.84
C ASP A 856 8.16 71.32 12.70
N LEU A 857 8.75 70.15 13.02
CA LEU A 857 8.00 68.90 13.05
C LEU A 857 7.09 68.81 14.28
N VAL A 858 7.58 69.27 15.44
CA VAL A 858 6.80 69.28 16.69
C VAL A 858 5.60 70.22 16.55
N THR A 859 5.77 71.40 15.97
CA THR A 859 4.65 72.32 15.69
C THR A 859 3.65 71.73 14.70
N TYR A 860 4.09 71.03 13.66
CA TYR A 860 3.19 70.33 12.73
C TYR A 860 2.38 69.21 13.39
N LEU A 861 3.00 68.36 14.21
CA LEU A 861 2.33 67.24 14.89
C LEU A 861 1.30 67.73 15.94
N VAL A 862 1.63 68.82 16.64
CA VAL A 862 0.72 69.49 17.58
C VAL A 862 -0.49 70.07 16.85
N ASN A 863 -0.29 70.69 15.68
CA ASN A 863 -1.38 71.26 14.88
C ASN A 863 -2.32 70.20 14.27
N ASN A 864 -1.87 68.94 14.13
CA ASN A 864 -2.66 67.82 13.57
C ASN A 864 -3.21 66.84 14.62
N ASN A 865 -3.31 67.24 15.89
CA ASN A 865 -3.80 66.42 17.02
C ASN A 865 -2.97 65.17 17.36
N CYS A 866 -1.71 65.07 16.92
CA CYS A 866 -0.77 63.99 17.26
C CYS A 866 0.15 64.37 18.44
N SER A 867 -0.45 64.75 19.58
CA SER A 867 0.29 65.31 20.74
C SER A 867 1.21 64.30 21.44
N GLU A 868 0.83 63.02 21.43
CA GLU A 868 1.63 61.93 22.02
C GLU A 868 2.91 61.66 21.22
N ASP A 869 2.81 61.67 19.89
CA ASP A 869 3.94 61.50 18.98
C ASP A 869 4.93 62.67 19.06
N ALA A 870 4.41 63.89 19.17
CA ALA A 870 5.23 65.09 19.41
C ALA A 870 6.00 65.00 20.75
N ALA A 871 5.33 64.58 21.83
CA ALA A 871 5.98 64.36 23.13
C ALA A 871 7.04 63.25 23.08
N SER A 872 6.79 62.18 22.31
CA SER A 872 7.73 61.08 22.09
C SER A 872 9.03 61.52 21.39
N ILE A 873 8.94 62.42 20.41
CA ILE A 873 10.12 63.01 19.75
C ILE A 873 10.90 63.90 20.72
N ILE A 874 10.21 64.69 21.55
CA ILE A 874 10.82 65.55 22.57
C ILE A 874 11.61 64.73 23.59
N ILE A 875 11.02 63.65 24.10
CA ILE A 875 11.69 62.75 25.05
C ILE A 875 12.96 62.13 24.43
N ASP A 876 12.87 61.63 23.20
CA ASP A 876 14.03 60.97 22.56
C ASP A 876 15.14 61.95 22.14
N TYR A 877 14.80 63.20 21.78
CA TYR A 877 15.77 64.28 21.54
C TYR A 877 16.54 64.66 22.81
N TYR A 878 15.83 64.86 23.93
CA TYR A 878 16.47 65.15 25.23
C TYR A 878 17.32 63.98 25.72
N ARG A 879 16.86 62.74 25.50
CA ARG A 879 17.63 61.51 25.78
C ARG A 879 18.92 61.45 24.96
N TYR A 880 18.90 61.80 23.68
CA TYR A 880 20.09 61.81 22.82
C TYR A 880 21.10 62.90 23.22
N ARG A 881 20.64 64.08 23.66
CA ARG A 881 21.52 65.17 24.15
C ARG A 881 21.96 65.02 25.61
N GLY A 882 21.61 63.92 26.29
CA GLY A 882 22.04 63.64 27.66
C GLY A 882 21.38 64.52 28.75
N LYS A 883 20.24 65.14 28.47
CA LYS A 883 19.46 65.92 29.45
C LYS A 883 18.54 64.99 30.28
N PRO A 884 18.23 65.31 31.55
CA PRO A 884 17.43 64.43 32.41
C PRO A 884 16.00 64.20 31.87
N LEU A 885 15.49 62.98 32.05
CA LEU A 885 14.22 62.51 31.49
C LEU A 885 12.98 63.26 32.03
N LEU A 886 12.19 63.83 31.12
CA LEU A 886 10.86 64.43 31.37
C LEU A 886 9.75 63.38 31.56
N SER A 887 10.08 62.15 31.98
CA SER A 887 9.16 60.99 31.94
C SER A 887 8.02 61.02 32.98
N THR A 888 7.96 62.04 33.85
CA THR A 888 6.91 62.21 34.86
C THR A 888 5.89 63.32 34.53
N LEU A 889 6.05 63.98 33.37
CA LEU A 889 5.22 65.11 32.95
C LEU A 889 4.14 64.65 31.97
N THR A 890 2.95 65.26 32.03
CA THR A 890 1.88 64.93 31.07
C THR A 890 2.29 65.38 29.66
N THR A 891 1.69 64.80 28.61
CA THR A 891 1.98 65.15 27.21
C THR A 891 1.86 66.66 26.93
N GLN A 892 0.95 67.34 27.65
CA GLN A 892 0.80 68.80 27.58
C GLN A 892 1.92 69.57 28.27
N ASP A 893 2.50 69.03 29.35
CA ASP A 893 3.58 69.68 30.10
C ASP A 893 4.90 69.60 29.33
N ILE A 894 5.18 68.45 28.68
CA ILE A 894 6.35 68.24 27.82
C ILE A 894 6.34 69.23 26.63
N LEU A 895 5.16 69.49 26.05
CA LEU A 895 5.00 70.44 24.94
C LEU A 895 5.15 71.91 25.39
N LYS A 896 4.75 72.24 26.62
CA LYS A 896 4.91 73.60 27.19
C LYS A 896 6.38 73.93 27.49
N GLU A 897 7.11 72.99 28.05
CA GLU A 897 8.52 73.19 28.40
C GLU A 897 9.40 73.38 27.15
N PHE A 898 9.11 72.62 26.09
CA PHE A 898 9.81 72.77 24.81
C PHE A 898 9.59 74.15 24.14
N ASN A 899 8.37 74.71 24.21
CA ASN A 899 8.09 76.05 23.70
C ASN A 899 8.72 77.16 24.56
N GLY A 900 8.93 76.91 25.86
CA GLY A 900 9.55 77.87 26.80
C GLY A 900 11.04 78.12 26.58
N ASP A 901 11.78 77.12 26.07
CA ASP A 901 13.23 77.20 25.78
C ASP A 901 13.56 78.04 24.52
N SER A 902 12.56 78.63 23.85
CA SER A 902 12.70 79.31 22.54
C SER A 902 12.75 80.84 22.58
N THR A 903 12.81 81.47 23.75
CA THR A 903 13.00 82.93 23.87
C THR A 903 14.49 83.29 24.03
N PRO A 904 15.08 84.14 23.16
CA PRO A 904 16.46 84.60 23.33
C PRO A 904 16.53 85.61 24.49
N ASN A 905 17.19 85.23 25.58
CA ASN A 905 17.55 86.18 26.64
C ASN A 905 18.61 87.16 26.14
N GLY A 906 18.29 88.47 26.19
CA GLY A 906 19.31 89.52 26.08
C GLY A 906 18.78 90.93 25.80
N LEU A 907 18.14 91.56 26.78
CA LEU A 907 18.13 93.03 26.94
C LEU A 907 18.21 93.38 28.44
N ALA A 908 19.44 93.36 28.96
CA ALA A 908 20.02 94.25 29.98
C ALA A 908 21.46 93.75 30.28
#